data_AF-A0A7R8WU26-F1
#
_entry.id   AF-A0A7R8WU26-F1
#
_cell.length_a   1.000
_cell.length_b   1.000
_cell.length_c   1.000
_cell.angle_alpha   90.00
_cell.angle_beta   90.00
_cell.angle_gamma   90.00
#
_symmetry.space_group_name_H-M   'P 1'
#
loop_
_entity.id
_entity.type
_entity.pdbx_description
1 polymer ?
#
loop_
_entity_poly.entity_id
_entity_poly.type
_entity_poly.pdbx_seq_one_letter_code
_entity_poly.pdbx_strand_id
1 'polypeptide(L)'
;MAEMITLYVNGEEVAVEAGKNLIDAIGAVGIEIPHLCYHPALGADGNCRLCLVGIEDGRPPLVPACKTPATEGMRVLLDTEKIKKIQRDIMELELVNHPLDCPVCDQAGECKLQDYYMRYDALSSRVKVTKVAKEKKLDFGCGVIHDQERCVVCGRKITGTGELGIVNRTDQARVAIFPGRPLNNEYALNVVDLCPGRLSYRKEQEKRLEYAMVKGRKTSHDKAVERAQSIVRQASRIMVLLSPNLCLEHVVAAQDFATAHAAALSGYSSAYIRSGEGDSLLREEDKAANRRGLSLMAVDMEEAFFWENLKQADLLVCVGHDLRGIEAGALRKWLKDSQVIYLSTHLDAWCEASAVALPMASWSEYDGIVVNSLALGQSFCRAIEPRTPILEASRILQLLGGVQYDRQEILARLNRENGPLAGAVNRLLAGESVKVYHQNRKEGFGAFVPLCFIAVLVWMERRGAAFFQDRAGPNRANIFGFRAAGLVQNLADAVKLIFKEDVVPGHIKHKVYFVFAPVIVFFTAVVSFGVVPFADDLGGLLFGFIPMWGVFLQPLGVIIFVVAAFAETNRTPFDLAEGESELVAGFHVEYSAMKFAIFFMGEYVAMFTSSAIIVTLFFGGYQIPWLNTQTLIAYAKPLAFLFLSLLCVLLSHSGGAFAHIFVAKLQVATFLLKTTFMCFVYVWVRWTLPRF
;
A
#
# COMPACT_ATOMS: atom_id res chain seq x y z
N MET A 1 -14.22 21.44 -8.51
CA MET A 1 -14.84 21.37 -7.17
C MET A 1 -15.32 19.95 -6.96
N ALA A 2 -15.12 19.37 -5.78
CA ALA A 2 -15.65 18.04 -5.48
C ALA A 2 -17.15 18.12 -5.16
N GLU A 3 -17.88 17.05 -5.43
CA GLU A 3 -19.30 16.95 -5.11
C GLU A 3 -19.49 16.84 -3.58
N MET A 4 -20.34 17.68 -3.02
CA MET A 4 -20.67 17.68 -1.60
C MET A 4 -21.97 16.93 -1.39
N ILE A 5 -21.98 16.01 -0.44
CA ILE A 5 -23.14 15.21 -0.04
C ILE A 5 -23.52 15.52 1.42
N THR A 6 -24.80 15.45 1.74
CA THR A 6 -25.31 15.63 3.09
C THR A 6 -25.35 14.29 3.84
N LEU A 7 -24.81 14.28 5.06
CA LEU A 7 -24.94 13.21 6.04
C LEU A 7 -25.71 13.71 7.27
N TYR A 8 -26.23 12.77 8.07
CA TYR A 8 -26.74 13.08 9.40
C TYR A 8 -25.89 12.37 10.46
N VAL A 9 -25.16 13.10 11.29
CA VAL A 9 -24.31 12.54 12.36
C VAL A 9 -24.96 12.84 13.70
N ASN A 10 -25.38 11.80 14.44
CA ASN A 10 -26.22 11.93 15.65
C ASN A 10 -27.51 12.76 15.47
N GLY A 11 -27.98 12.90 14.22
CA GLY A 11 -29.14 13.73 13.86
C GLY A 11 -28.81 15.16 13.39
N GLU A 12 -27.57 15.61 13.54
CA GLU A 12 -27.10 16.90 13.00
C GLU A 12 -26.72 16.77 11.52
N GLU A 13 -27.05 17.79 10.72
CA GLU A 13 -26.77 17.80 9.28
C GLU A 13 -25.33 18.23 8.99
N VAL A 14 -24.61 17.42 8.20
CA VAL A 14 -23.17 17.57 7.95
C VAL A 14 -22.87 17.40 6.46
N ALA A 15 -22.35 18.45 5.81
CA ALA A 15 -21.94 18.39 4.41
C ALA A 15 -20.48 17.88 4.28
N VAL A 16 -20.26 16.84 3.46
CA VAL A 16 -18.95 16.18 3.29
C VAL A 16 -18.61 15.94 1.81
N GLU A 17 -17.33 15.75 1.50
CA GLU A 17 -16.87 15.38 0.15
C GLU A 17 -17.31 13.94 -0.21
N ALA A 18 -17.99 13.78 -1.36
CA ALA A 18 -18.42 12.49 -1.87
C ALA A 18 -17.25 11.54 -2.18
N GLY A 19 -17.48 10.23 -2.04
CA GLY A 19 -16.48 9.19 -2.35
C GLY A 19 -15.40 8.96 -1.28
N LYS A 20 -15.45 9.67 -0.14
CA LYS A 20 -14.63 9.37 1.04
C LYS A 20 -15.24 8.27 1.90
N ASN A 21 -14.41 7.56 2.68
CA ASN A 21 -14.91 6.72 3.77
C ASN A 21 -15.49 7.59 4.89
N LEU A 22 -16.43 7.04 5.68
CA LEU A 22 -17.07 7.73 6.80
C LEU A 22 -16.03 8.32 7.77
N ILE A 23 -14.92 7.63 8.02
CA ILE A 23 -13.86 8.15 8.92
C ILE A 23 -13.21 9.44 8.40
N ASP A 24 -13.07 9.58 7.07
CA ASP A 24 -12.46 10.75 6.43
C ASP A 24 -13.47 11.85 6.17
N ALA A 25 -14.69 11.48 5.79
CA ALA A 25 -15.80 12.40 5.57
C ALA A 25 -16.20 13.10 6.88
N ILE A 26 -16.41 12.32 7.96
CA ILE A 26 -16.80 12.84 9.27
C ILE A 26 -15.60 13.54 9.95
N GLY A 27 -14.38 12.99 9.80
CA GLY A 27 -13.16 13.62 10.29
C GLY A 27 -12.84 14.97 9.63
N ALA A 28 -13.19 15.15 8.36
CA ALA A 28 -13.02 16.43 7.66
C ALA A 28 -13.89 17.57 8.21
N VAL A 29 -14.95 17.26 8.98
CA VAL A 29 -15.81 18.24 9.67
C VAL A 29 -15.49 18.31 11.18
N GLY A 30 -14.32 17.79 11.58
CA GLY A 30 -13.79 17.92 12.95
C GLY A 30 -14.34 16.91 13.96
N ILE A 31 -15.18 15.96 13.54
CA ILE A 31 -15.72 14.92 14.42
C ILE A 31 -14.77 13.71 14.44
N GLU A 32 -14.09 13.48 15.56
CA GLU A 32 -13.17 12.35 15.71
C GLU A 32 -13.91 11.02 15.94
N ILE A 33 -13.65 10.03 15.08
CA ILE A 33 -14.05 8.63 15.29
C ILE A 33 -12.81 7.85 15.79
N PRO A 34 -12.87 7.15 16.94
CA PRO A 34 -11.68 6.53 17.54
C PRO A 34 -11.15 5.35 16.71
N HIS A 35 -9.83 5.26 16.54
CA HIS A 35 -9.20 4.28 15.64
C HIS A 35 -7.73 3.97 15.99
N LEU A 36 -7.34 2.69 15.95
CA LEU A 36 -5.94 2.26 16.18
C LEU A 36 -5.21 1.81 14.90
N CYS A 37 -5.88 1.08 13.99
CA CYS A 37 -5.25 0.63 12.74
C CYS A 37 -5.29 1.68 11.62
N TYR A 38 -6.36 2.47 11.54
CA TYR A 38 -6.55 3.45 10.46
C TYR A 38 -5.47 4.53 10.45
N HIS A 39 -5.02 4.96 9.26
CA HIS A 39 -4.23 6.18 9.09
C HIS A 39 -4.48 6.79 7.70
N PRO A 40 -4.75 8.10 7.55
CA PRO A 40 -5.10 8.71 6.25
C PRO A 40 -4.13 8.43 5.11
N ALA A 41 -2.82 8.38 5.39
CA ALA A 41 -1.80 8.08 4.37
C ALA A 41 -1.59 6.58 4.07
N LEU A 42 -2.08 5.66 4.93
CA LEU A 42 -1.97 4.20 4.75
C LEU A 42 -3.31 3.55 4.38
N GLY A 43 -4.41 4.28 4.53
CA GLY A 43 -5.76 3.74 4.45
C GLY A 43 -6.15 2.92 5.68
N ALA A 44 -6.95 1.88 5.43
CA ALA A 44 -7.61 1.12 6.48
C ALA A 44 -7.32 -0.38 6.37
N ASP A 45 -6.94 -1.01 7.49
CA ASP A 45 -6.97 -2.47 7.62
C ASP A 45 -8.35 -2.95 8.10
N GLY A 46 -8.86 -2.32 9.16
CA GLY A 46 -10.09 -2.71 9.84
C GLY A 46 -9.89 -3.76 10.94
N ASN A 47 -8.65 -3.99 11.40
CA ASN A 47 -8.29 -4.98 12.41
C ASN A 47 -8.86 -4.65 13.80
N CYS A 48 -8.54 -3.47 14.35
CA CYS A 48 -8.87 -3.06 15.73
C CYS A 48 -10.37 -2.88 16.04
N ARG A 49 -11.23 -2.76 15.02
CA ARG A 49 -12.69 -2.51 15.14
C ARG A 49 -13.14 -1.27 15.94
N LEU A 50 -12.27 -0.51 16.59
CA LEU A 50 -12.63 0.63 17.45
C LEU A 50 -13.50 1.70 16.74
N CYS A 51 -13.32 1.87 15.44
CA CYS A 51 -14.11 2.77 14.58
C CYS A 51 -15.49 2.24 14.15
N LEU A 52 -16.09 1.33 14.92
CA LEU A 52 -17.46 0.85 14.65
C LEU A 52 -18.48 1.96 14.99
N VAL A 53 -19.33 2.27 14.01
CA VAL A 53 -20.38 3.30 14.10
C VAL A 53 -21.74 2.69 13.75
N GLY A 54 -22.82 3.27 14.26
CA GLY A 54 -24.18 2.82 13.98
C GLY A 54 -24.76 3.45 12.72
N ILE A 55 -25.71 2.76 12.09
CA ILE A 55 -26.53 3.29 10.99
C ILE A 55 -28.01 3.05 11.32
N GLU A 56 -28.85 4.08 11.17
CA GLU A 56 -30.31 3.96 11.36
C GLU A 56 -30.99 3.23 10.18
N ASP A 57 -30.53 3.50 8.95
CA ASP A 57 -31.17 3.09 7.71
C ASP A 57 -30.88 1.63 7.29
N GLY A 58 -31.60 0.67 7.88
CA GLY A 58 -31.93 -0.66 7.30
C GLY A 58 -30.79 -1.62 6.94
N ARG A 59 -29.53 -1.21 7.09
CA ARG A 59 -28.29 -1.98 6.87
C ARG A 59 -27.89 -2.70 8.17
N PRO A 60 -26.77 -3.48 8.22
CA PRO A 60 -26.27 -3.97 9.50
C PRO A 60 -26.06 -2.78 10.46
N PRO A 61 -26.59 -2.84 11.70
CA PRO A 61 -26.71 -1.66 12.58
C PRO A 61 -25.37 -1.16 13.14
N LEU A 62 -24.26 -1.74 12.69
CA LEU A 62 -22.89 -1.43 13.06
C LEU A 62 -21.99 -1.66 11.85
N VAL A 63 -21.21 -0.65 11.46
CA VAL A 63 -20.27 -0.71 10.33
C VAL A 63 -18.93 -0.07 10.71
N PRO A 64 -17.79 -0.54 10.16
CA PRO A 64 -16.50 0.12 10.38
C PRO A 64 -16.40 1.40 9.55
N ALA A 65 -16.28 2.56 10.21
CA ALA A 65 -16.20 3.85 9.52
C ALA A 65 -15.02 3.94 8.55
N CYS A 66 -13.90 3.26 8.84
CA CYS A 66 -12.71 3.23 7.99
C CYS A 66 -12.85 2.43 6.67
N LYS A 67 -13.93 1.67 6.48
CA LYS A 67 -14.17 0.82 5.29
C LYS A 67 -15.55 1.04 4.66
N THR A 68 -16.30 2.02 5.15
CA THR A 68 -17.67 2.30 4.70
C THR A 68 -17.66 3.65 3.99
N PRO A 69 -18.04 3.75 2.69
CA PRO A 69 -18.14 5.03 2.01
C PRO A 69 -19.29 5.88 2.58
N ALA A 70 -19.09 7.20 2.62
CA ALA A 70 -20.13 8.16 2.87
C ALA A 70 -21.11 8.20 1.68
N THR A 71 -22.42 8.22 1.96
CA THR A 71 -23.46 8.30 0.93
C THR A 71 -24.53 9.31 1.35
N GLU A 72 -25.04 10.08 0.39
CA GLU A 72 -26.12 11.05 0.56
C GLU A 72 -27.25 10.54 1.46
N GLY A 73 -27.67 11.37 2.41
CA GLY A 73 -28.73 11.11 3.37
C GLY A 73 -28.42 10.10 4.48
N MET A 74 -27.22 9.49 4.53
CA MET A 74 -26.90 8.45 5.51
C MET A 74 -26.92 8.97 6.95
N ARG A 75 -27.71 8.30 7.80
CA ARG A 75 -27.80 8.56 9.25
C ARG A 75 -26.80 7.72 10.03
N VAL A 76 -25.73 8.37 10.49
CA VAL A 76 -24.65 7.77 11.29
C VAL A 76 -24.84 8.12 12.76
N LEU A 77 -24.89 7.09 13.59
CA LEU A 77 -24.90 7.21 15.04
C LEU A 77 -23.48 6.98 15.57
N LEU A 78 -23.01 7.89 16.43
CA LEU A 78 -21.73 7.80 17.13
C LEU A 78 -21.93 7.73 18.65
N ASP A 79 -22.88 8.50 19.20
CA ASP A 79 -22.93 8.78 20.66
C ASP A 79 -23.97 7.95 21.46
N THR A 80 -24.44 6.83 20.91
CA THR A 80 -25.42 5.97 21.60
C THR A 80 -24.77 5.08 22.66
N GLU A 81 -25.49 4.76 23.73
CA GLU A 81 -25.02 3.83 24.79
C GLU A 81 -24.55 2.47 24.22
N LYS A 82 -25.21 1.98 23.17
CA LYS A 82 -24.82 0.76 22.48
C LYS A 82 -23.43 0.87 21.85
N ILE A 83 -23.10 1.99 21.22
CA ILE A 83 -21.79 2.23 20.58
C ILE A 83 -20.73 2.49 21.64
N LYS A 84 -21.03 3.33 22.65
CA LYS A 84 -20.16 3.50 23.83
C LYS A 84 -19.84 2.17 24.50
N LYS A 85 -20.81 1.24 24.62
CA LYS A 85 -20.55 -0.11 25.14
C LYS A 85 -19.64 -0.93 24.22
N ILE A 86 -19.81 -0.86 22.91
CA ILE A 86 -18.97 -1.59 21.95
C ILE A 86 -17.53 -1.06 21.95
N GLN A 87 -17.34 0.25 22.03
CA GLN A 87 -16.02 0.87 22.17
C GLN A 87 -15.33 0.40 23.46
N ARG A 88 -16.05 0.36 24.59
CA ARG A 88 -15.60 -0.23 25.86
C ARG A 88 -15.21 -1.71 25.73
N ASP A 89 -16.11 -2.54 25.20
CA ASP A 89 -15.86 -3.97 25.01
C ASP A 89 -14.62 -4.22 24.12
N ILE A 90 -14.38 -3.37 23.11
CA ILE A 90 -13.18 -3.44 22.25
C ILE A 90 -11.92 -2.96 22.98
N MET A 91 -11.98 -1.84 23.71
CA MET A 91 -10.85 -1.36 24.50
C MET A 91 -10.43 -2.38 25.56
N GLU A 92 -11.37 -3.04 26.25
CA GLU A 92 -11.07 -4.11 27.18
C GLU A 92 -10.34 -5.27 26.48
N LEU A 93 -10.76 -5.68 25.27
CA LEU A 93 -10.12 -6.72 24.48
C LEU A 93 -8.68 -6.34 24.03
N GLU A 94 -8.46 -5.13 23.55
CA GLU A 94 -7.12 -4.62 23.20
C GLU A 94 -6.19 -4.60 24.43
N LEU A 95 -6.76 -4.33 25.62
CA LEU A 95 -6.03 -4.28 26.90
C LEU A 95 -5.89 -5.63 27.61
N VAL A 96 -6.56 -6.71 27.17
CA VAL A 96 -6.47 -8.05 27.80
C VAL A 96 -5.02 -8.49 27.97
N ASN A 97 -4.22 -8.41 26.90
CA ASN A 97 -2.81 -8.83 26.92
C ASN A 97 -1.81 -7.66 27.06
N HIS A 98 -2.23 -6.40 26.90
CA HIS A 98 -1.34 -5.25 26.99
C HIS A 98 -0.73 -5.10 28.41
N PRO A 99 0.58 -4.91 28.58
CA PRO A 99 1.23 -4.84 29.89
C PRO A 99 0.90 -3.52 30.62
N LEU A 100 1.07 -3.50 31.95
CA LEU A 100 0.94 -2.30 32.78
C LEU A 100 2.23 -1.44 32.74
N ASP A 101 2.78 -1.26 31.53
CA ASP A 101 4.08 -0.65 31.28
C ASP A 101 4.02 0.88 31.21
N CYS A 102 2.85 1.52 31.31
CA CYS A 102 2.68 2.97 31.11
C CYS A 102 3.71 3.85 31.85
N PRO A 103 4.10 3.59 33.12
CA PRO A 103 5.12 4.41 33.81
C PRO A 103 6.54 4.30 33.22
N VAL A 104 6.81 3.26 32.42
CA VAL A 104 8.10 2.97 31.76
C VAL A 104 7.95 2.88 30.24
N CYS A 105 6.84 3.41 29.72
CA CYS A 105 6.55 3.51 28.30
C CYS A 105 6.99 4.89 27.81
N ASP A 106 7.78 4.91 26.75
CA ASP A 106 8.23 6.11 26.06
C ASP A 106 7.09 6.90 25.43
N GLN A 107 5.99 6.23 25.07
CA GLN A 107 4.78 6.85 24.53
C GLN A 107 3.82 7.41 25.60
N ALA A 108 4.14 7.30 26.89
CA ALA A 108 3.24 7.75 27.96
C ALA A 108 2.98 9.27 27.86
N GLY A 109 1.71 9.66 27.76
CA GLY A 109 1.31 11.06 27.51
C GLY A 109 1.16 11.46 26.03
N GLU A 110 1.57 10.62 25.08
CA GLU A 110 1.25 10.76 23.64
C GLU A 110 0.64 9.48 23.03
N CYS A 111 0.21 8.54 23.89
CA CYS A 111 -0.30 7.24 23.48
C CYS A 111 -1.82 7.25 23.23
N LYS A 112 -2.23 7.14 21.96
CA LYS A 112 -3.66 7.04 21.58
C LYS A 112 -4.43 5.91 22.30
N LEU A 113 -3.77 4.81 22.67
CA LEU A 113 -4.43 3.73 23.42
C LEU A 113 -4.77 4.19 24.85
N GLN A 114 -3.88 4.96 25.47
CA GLN A 114 -4.12 5.60 26.78
C GLN A 114 -5.25 6.64 26.65
N ASP A 115 -5.21 7.50 25.63
CA ASP A 115 -6.23 8.54 25.42
C ASP A 115 -7.63 7.94 25.20
N TYR A 116 -7.74 6.91 24.35
CA TYR A 116 -9.01 6.23 24.10
C TYR A 116 -9.49 5.40 25.30
N TYR A 117 -8.59 4.82 26.10
CA TYR A 117 -8.99 4.23 27.38
C TYR A 117 -9.57 5.29 28.32
N MET A 118 -8.90 6.43 28.49
CA MET A 118 -9.36 7.50 29.40
C MET A 118 -10.65 8.19 28.90
N ARG A 119 -10.88 8.24 27.58
CA ARG A 119 -12.07 8.87 26.98
C ARG A 119 -13.29 7.93 26.91
N TYR A 120 -13.10 6.64 26.64
CA TYR A 120 -14.21 5.72 26.33
C TYR A 120 -14.41 4.60 27.37
N ASP A 121 -13.37 4.16 28.08
CA ASP A 121 -13.44 2.99 28.95
C ASP A 121 -13.35 3.34 30.45
N ALA A 122 -12.25 3.96 30.89
CA ALA A 122 -12.11 4.63 32.20
C ALA A 122 -12.67 3.89 33.44
N LEU A 123 -12.66 2.56 33.41
CA LEU A 123 -13.30 1.69 34.42
C LEU A 123 -12.32 0.63 34.93
N SER A 124 -12.54 0.15 36.15
CA SER A 124 -11.73 -0.93 36.74
C SER A 124 -11.79 -2.20 35.89
N SER A 125 -10.62 -2.68 35.45
CA SER A 125 -10.51 -3.87 34.61
C SER A 125 -11.16 -5.10 35.26
N ARG A 126 -11.93 -5.85 34.45
CA ARG A 126 -12.56 -7.11 34.85
C ARG A 126 -11.71 -8.33 34.47
N VAL A 127 -10.60 -8.10 33.77
CA VAL A 127 -9.71 -9.14 33.21
C VAL A 127 -8.92 -9.79 34.34
N LYS A 128 -9.27 -11.04 34.67
CA LYS A 128 -8.60 -11.87 35.70
C LYS A 128 -7.71 -12.97 35.13
N VAL A 129 -7.51 -12.99 33.81
CA VAL A 129 -6.66 -14.00 33.14
C VAL A 129 -5.19 -13.56 33.16
N THR A 130 -4.28 -14.53 33.20
CA THR A 130 -2.85 -14.28 33.03
C THR A 130 -2.58 -13.76 31.62
N LYS A 131 -1.82 -12.67 31.52
CA LYS A 131 -1.42 -12.08 30.22
C LYS A 131 -0.46 -13.02 29.48
N VAL A 132 -0.57 -13.08 28.16
CA VAL A 132 0.36 -13.81 27.30
C VAL A 132 1.68 -13.05 27.20
N ALA A 133 2.75 -13.62 27.75
CA ALA A 133 4.09 -13.06 27.64
C ALA A 133 4.62 -13.12 26.20
N LYS A 134 5.37 -12.09 25.77
CA LYS A 134 5.97 -11.97 24.43
C LYS A 134 7.37 -11.37 24.53
N GLU A 135 8.07 -11.28 23.40
CA GLU A 135 9.45 -10.79 23.37
C GLU A 135 9.51 -9.26 23.55
N LYS A 136 10.43 -8.81 24.41
CA LYS A 136 10.66 -7.39 24.72
C LYS A 136 11.99 -6.92 24.17
N LYS A 137 12.08 -5.62 23.84
CA LYS A 137 13.32 -4.95 23.43
C LYS A 137 14.02 -5.61 22.23
N LEU A 138 13.26 -6.06 21.25
CA LEU A 138 13.79 -6.57 19.99
C LEU A 138 14.35 -5.42 19.16
N ASP A 139 15.61 -5.51 18.75
CA ASP A 139 16.16 -4.59 17.75
C ASP A 139 15.65 -5.00 16.36
N PHE A 140 14.82 -4.15 15.76
CA PHE A 140 14.29 -4.35 14.42
C PHE A 140 15.19 -3.73 13.34
N GLY A 141 16.26 -3.02 13.68
CA GLY A 141 17.09 -2.27 12.73
C GLY A 141 16.72 -0.79 12.63
N CYS A 142 17.59 0.00 12.00
CA CYS A 142 17.51 1.47 11.92
C CYS A 142 17.37 2.23 13.26
N GLY A 143 17.53 1.57 14.41
CA GLY A 143 17.29 2.10 15.75
C GLY A 143 15.90 1.82 16.31
N VAL A 144 15.03 1.13 15.57
CA VAL A 144 13.69 0.76 15.99
C VAL A 144 13.76 -0.39 17.01
N ILE A 145 13.46 -0.10 18.27
CA ILE A 145 13.34 -1.12 19.32
C ILE A 145 11.85 -1.46 19.51
N HIS A 146 11.48 -2.71 19.27
CA HIS A 146 10.11 -3.20 19.38
C HIS A 146 9.86 -3.98 20.67
N ASP A 147 8.72 -3.75 21.30
CA ASP A 147 8.19 -4.56 22.40
C ASP A 147 6.87 -5.21 21.95
N GLN A 148 6.87 -6.54 21.83
CA GLN A 148 5.71 -7.28 21.32
C GLN A 148 4.56 -7.37 22.33
N GLU A 149 4.81 -7.18 23.63
CA GLU A 149 3.74 -7.16 24.63
C GLU A 149 2.94 -5.85 24.56
N ARG A 150 3.63 -4.73 24.33
CA ARG A 150 2.98 -3.43 24.12
C ARG A 150 2.20 -3.36 22.80
N CYS A 151 2.53 -4.20 21.82
CA CYS A 151 1.94 -4.16 20.49
C CYS A 151 0.49 -4.69 20.44
N VAL A 152 -0.45 -3.80 20.09
CA VAL A 152 -1.87 -4.15 19.77
C VAL A 152 -2.06 -4.74 18.36
N VAL A 153 -0.98 -5.13 17.68
CA VAL A 153 -0.99 -5.82 16.37
C VAL A 153 -1.88 -5.13 15.32
N CYS A 154 -1.85 -3.78 15.28
CA CYS A 154 -2.83 -2.99 14.52
C CYS A 154 -2.76 -3.20 12.99
N GLY A 155 -1.61 -3.60 12.45
CA GLY A 155 -1.41 -3.97 11.04
C GLY A 155 -0.71 -2.93 10.17
N ARG A 156 -0.51 -1.71 10.66
CA ARG A 156 0.11 -0.60 9.91
C ARG A 156 1.48 -1.00 9.35
N LYS A 157 1.62 -1.00 8.03
CA LYS A 157 2.88 -1.15 7.29
C LYS A 157 3.16 0.12 6.50
N ILE A 158 4.40 0.60 6.55
CA ILE A 158 4.76 1.96 6.11
C ILE A 158 5.72 1.96 4.93
N THR A 159 6.64 1.01 4.93
CA THR A 159 7.77 0.97 4.01
C THR A 159 7.44 0.21 2.72
N GLY A 160 6.39 -0.63 2.72
CA GLY A 160 6.02 -1.50 1.60
C GLY A 160 7.03 -2.62 1.29
N THR A 161 8.22 -2.60 1.90
CA THR A 161 9.39 -3.45 1.64
C THR A 161 9.25 -4.92 2.02
N GLY A 162 8.14 -5.33 2.63
CA GLY A 162 7.95 -6.69 3.15
C GLY A 162 8.79 -7.05 4.39
N GLU A 163 9.65 -6.15 4.87
CA GLU A 163 10.51 -6.37 6.05
C GLU A 163 9.69 -6.64 7.33
N LEU A 164 8.48 -6.08 7.45
CA LEU A 164 7.58 -6.28 8.60
C LEU A 164 6.36 -7.13 8.25
N GLY A 165 6.08 -8.12 9.10
CA GLY A 165 4.92 -9.01 9.01
C GLY A 165 4.25 -9.24 10.37
N ILE A 166 3.01 -9.71 10.35
CA ILE A 166 2.38 -10.32 11.52
C ILE A 166 2.63 -11.82 11.40
N VAL A 167 3.35 -12.38 12.36
CA VAL A 167 3.57 -13.83 12.47
C VAL A 167 2.65 -14.43 13.53
N ASN A 168 2.43 -15.74 13.45
CA ASN A 168 1.42 -16.50 14.22
C ASN A 168 -0.04 -16.05 13.96
N ARG A 169 -0.95 -16.49 14.84
CA ARG A 169 -2.40 -16.27 14.80
C ARG A 169 -2.91 -16.04 16.24
N THR A 170 -4.17 -15.64 16.38
CA THR A 170 -4.86 -15.41 17.67
C THR A 170 -4.08 -14.47 18.62
N ASP A 171 -4.21 -14.66 19.92
CA ASP A 171 -3.43 -14.03 21.00
C ASP A 171 -1.91 -14.15 20.83
N GLN A 172 -1.44 -15.22 20.17
CA GLN A 172 -0.02 -15.46 19.87
C GLN A 172 0.51 -14.62 18.69
N ALA A 173 -0.36 -13.89 17.99
CA ALA A 173 0.02 -13.00 16.90
C ALA A 173 0.95 -11.89 17.39
N ARG A 174 1.99 -11.60 16.60
CA ARG A 174 3.02 -10.61 16.94
C ARG A 174 3.58 -9.99 15.68
N VAL A 175 3.93 -8.70 15.74
CA VAL A 175 4.68 -8.05 14.66
C VAL A 175 6.14 -8.49 14.78
N ALA A 176 6.73 -8.87 13.65
CA ALA A 176 8.11 -9.33 13.57
C ALA A 176 8.75 -8.88 12.25
N ILE A 177 10.07 -8.77 12.27
CA ILE A 177 10.86 -8.64 11.03
C ILE A 177 10.97 -9.98 10.31
N PHE A 178 11.12 -9.96 8.99
CA PHE A 178 11.43 -11.16 8.22
C PHE A 178 12.82 -11.70 8.62
N PRO A 179 13.02 -13.02 8.82
CA PRO A 179 14.30 -13.57 9.27
C PRO A 179 15.49 -13.13 8.41
N GLY A 180 16.52 -12.56 9.04
CA GLY A 180 17.71 -12.04 8.35
C GLY A 180 17.53 -10.72 7.59
N ARG A 181 16.34 -10.10 7.66
CA ARG A 181 16.05 -8.77 7.08
C ARG A 181 15.58 -7.79 8.16
N PRO A 182 16.51 -7.20 8.94
CA PRO A 182 16.16 -6.05 9.76
C PRO A 182 15.68 -4.90 8.88
N LEU A 183 14.88 -4.00 9.44
CA LEU A 183 14.57 -2.70 8.86
C LEU A 183 15.88 -2.00 8.48
N ASN A 184 16.08 -1.83 7.17
CA ASN A 184 17.23 -1.14 6.61
C ASN A 184 16.81 -0.31 5.38
N ASN A 185 15.79 0.52 5.57
CA ASN A 185 15.25 1.41 4.55
C ASN A 185 15.08 2.84 5.12
N GLU A 186 15.04 3.84 4.24
CA GLU A 186 15.06 5.26 4.63
C GLU A 186 13.79 5.70 5.38
N TYR A 187 12.67 5.01 5.18
CA TYR A 187 11.39 5.26 5.85
C TYR A 187 11.20 4.39 7.11
N ALA A 188 12.19 3.59 7.52
CA ALA A 188 12.09 2.70 8.68
C ALA A 188 11.78 3.46 9.98
N LEU A 189 12.28 4.69 10.13
CA LEU A 189 12.00 5.52 11.31
C LEU A 189 10.56 6.08 11.34
N ASN A 190 9.86 6.14 10.19
CA ASN A 190 8.45 6.52 10.17
C ASN A 190 7.56 5.42 10.78
N VAL A 191 8.07 4.19 10.93
CA VAL A 191 7.45 3.14 11.78
C VAL A 191 7.31 3.63 13.21
N VAL A 192 8.27 4.43 13.68
CA VAL A 192 8.25 5.06 15.00
C VAL A 192 7.44 6.37 14.98
N ASP A 193 7.43 7.14 13.89
CA ASP A 193 6.40 8.19 13.63
C ASP A 193 4.95 7.72 13.87
N LEU A 194 4.65 6.48 13.44
CA LEU A 194 3.34 5.85 13.54
C LEU A 194 3.18 4.92 14.77
N CYS A 195 4.21 4.87 15.62
CA CYS A 195 4.33 4.13 16.88
C CYS A 195 5.37 4.87 17.77
N PRO A 196 5.01 6.00 18.41
CA PRO A 196 5.91 7.10 18.81
C PRO A 196 7.25 6.71 19.45
N GLY A 197 8.31 7.44 19.07
CA GLY A 197 9.68 7.29 19.58
C GLY A 197 10.73 8.02 18.70
N ARG A 198 11.47 8.97 19.30
CA ARG A 198 12.32 9.94 18.55
C ARG A 198 13.77 9.48 18.40
N LEU A 199 14.29 9.45 17.17
CA LEU A 199 15.68 9.06 16.87
C LEU A 199 16.52 10.09 16.08
N SER A 200 15.94 11.19 15.64
CA SER A 200 16.63 12.22 14.84
C SER A 200 17.67 13.03 15.63
N TYR A 201 17.33 13.48 16.85
CA TYR A 201 18.17 14.42 17.63
C TYR A 201 19.58 13.90 17.93
N ARG A 202 19.75 12.60 18.21
CA ARG A 202 21.07 12.05 18.56
C ARG A 202 22.06 12.14 17.39
N LYS A 203 21.63 11.77 16.18
CA LYS A 203 22.49 11.75 14.98
C LYS A 203 22.98 13.15 14.61
N GLU A 204 22.12 14.16 14.72
CA GLU A 204 22.45 15.57 14.43
C GLU A 204 23.44 16.19 15.43
N GLN A 205 23.59 15.58 16.62
CA GLN A 205 24.52 16.05 17.66
C GLN A 205 25.83 15.27 17.69
N GLU A 206 25.96 14.18 16.93
CA GLU A 206 27.19 13.38 16.86
C GLU A 206 28.25 14.10 16.02
N LYS A 207 29.40 14.43 16.63
CA LYS A 207 30.50 15.19 16.01
C LYS A 207 30.12 16.61 15.54
N ARG A 208 29.21 17.31 16.23
CA ARG A 208 28.94 18.74 15.98
C ARG A 208 30.23 19.57 16.08
N LEU A 209 30.45 20.50 15.15
CA LEU A 209 31.52 21.51 15.25
C LEU A 209 31.04 22.66 16.16
N GLU A 210 31.51 22.69 17.41
CA GLU A 210 31.08 23.67 18.43
C GLU A 210 32.04 24.87 18.60
N TYR A 211 33.22 24.82 17.99
CA TYR A 211 34.31 25.79 18.14
C TYR A 211 34.99 26.08 16.81
N ALA A 212 35.53 27.28 16.65
CA ALA A 212 36.30 27.64 15.47
C ALA A 212 37.72 27.06 15.51
N MET A 213 38.31 26.84 14.33
CA MET A 213 39.66 26.30 14.19
C MET A 213 40.47 27.13 13.18
N VAL A 214 41.76 27.30 13.43
CA VAL A 214 42.71 27.93 12.50
C VAL A 214 43.90 26.98 12.35
N LYS A 215 44.16 26.52 11.11
CA LYS A 215 45.17 25.49 10.79
C LYS A 215 45.10 24.28 11.74
N GLY A 216 43.92 23.70 11.90
CA GLY A 216 43.66 22.56 12.79
C GLY A 216 43.67 22.82 14.30
N ARG A 217 43.94 24.06 14.77
CA ARG A 217 43.97 24.40 16.20
C ARG A 217 42.70 25.14 16.64
N LYS A 218 42.11 24.74 17.76
CA LYS A 218 40.92 25.39 18.35
C LYS A 218 41.21 26.85 18.72
N THR A 219 40.26 27.75 18.47
CA THR A 219 40.34 29.18 18.80
C THR A 219 38.95 29.77 19.10
N SER A 220 38.89 31.00 19.62
CA SER A 220 37.64 31.77 19.71
C SER A 220 37.11 32.13 18.31
N HIS A 221 35.79 32.31 18.21
CA HIS A 221 35.10 32.65 16.97
C HIS A 221 35.63 33.95 16.36
N ASP A 222 35.76 35.01 17.16
CA ASP A 222 36.20 36.33 16.69
C ASP A 222 37.59 36.28 16.03
N LYS A 223 38.56 35.59 16.66
CA LYS A 223 39.92 35.43 16.12
C LYS A 223 39.93 34.61 14.82
N ALA A 224 39.02 33.65 14.67
CA ALA A 224 38.87 32.90 13.43
C ALA A 224 38.22 33.75 12.33
N VAL A 225 37.23 34.58 12.67
CA VAL A 225 36.60 35.54 11.75
C VAL A 225 37.59 36.62 11.31
N GLU A 226 38.35 37.23 12.23
CA GLU A 226 39.45 38.16 11.90
C GLU A 226 40.48 37.50 10.96
N ARG A 227 40.85 36.25 11.23
CA ARG A 227 41.78 35.52 10.37
C ARG A 227 41.18 35.22 9.00
N ALA A 228 39.90 34.86 8.93
CA ALA A 228 39.18 34.62 7.68
C ALA A 228 39.01 35.91 6.86
N GLN A 229 38.64 37.04 7.48
CA GLN A 229 38.63 38.36 6.86
C GLN A 229 40.01 38.74 6.30
N SER A 230 41.09 38.47 7.05
CA SER A 230 42.46 38.69 6.58
C SER A 230 42.81 37.84 5.37
N ILE A 231 42.29 36.62 5.25
CA ILE A 231 42.50 35.73 4.10
C ILE A 231 41.67 36.21 2.90
N VAL A 232 40.38 36.54 3.09
CA VAL A 232 39.51 37.09 2.04
C VAL A 232 40.08 38.39 1.45
N ARG A 233 40.65 39.28 2.27
CA ARG A 233 41.32 40.51 1.79
C ARG A 233 42.66 40.28 1.07
N GLN A 234 43.26 39.12 1.21
CA GLN A 234 44.54 38.76 0.59
C GLN A 234 44.39 37.91 -0.67
N ALA A 235 43.23 37.26 -0.84
CA ALA A 235 42.93 36.42 -1.99
C ALA A 235 42.66 37.28 -3.24
N SER A 236 43.23 36.85 -4.36
CA SER A 236 43.06 37.51 -5.66
C SER A 236 41.96 36.89 -6.51
N ARG A 237 41.63 35.60 -6.28
CA ARG A 237 40.63 34.84 -7.01
C ARG A 237 39.90 33.90 -6.06
N ILE A 238 38.76 34.36 -5.57
CA ILE A 238 37.93 33.61 -4.64
C ILE A 238 36.96 32.72 -5.42
N MET A 239 36.79 31.50 -4.93
CA MET A 239 35.69 30.62 -5.31
C MET A 239 34.84 30.31 -4.09
N VAL A 240 33.52 30.32 -4.26
CA VAL A 240 32.53 29.98 -3.24
C VAL A 240 31.82 28.69 -3.65
N LEU A 241 31.80 27.69 -2.76
CA LEU A 241 31.10 26.42 -2.95
C LEU A 241 29.96 26.29 -1.95
N LEU A 242 28.74 26.09 -2.45
CA LEU A 242 27.52 25.98 -1.67
C LEU A 242 27.02 24.54 -1.57
N SER A 243 26.54 24.13 -0.39
CA SER A 243 25.78 22.89 -0.27
C SER A 243 24.42 23.00 -0.94
N PRO A 244 23.97 21.97 -1.69
CA PRO A 244 22.63 21.96 -2.30
C PRO A 244 21.50 21.79 -1.27
N ASN A 245 21.82 21.74 0.03
CA ASN A 245 20.87 21.70 1.14
C ASN A 245 20.73 23.05 1.89
N LEU A 246 21.51 24.08 1.56
CA LEU A 246 21.36 25.41 2.18
C LEU A 246 19.98 26.00 1.89
N CYS A 247 19.40 26.74 2.84
CA CYS A 247 18.21 27.55 2.57
C CYS A 247 18.49 28.71 1.61
N LEU A 248 17.45 29.25 0.97
CA LEU A 248 17.56 30.37 0.03
C LEU A 248 18.19 31.60 0.69
N GLU A 249 17.92 31.86 1.97
CA GLU A 249 18.52 33.00 2.70
C GLU A 249 20.05 32.91 2.78
N HIS A 250 20.60 31.70 2.96
CA HIS A 250 22.04 31.46 2.89
C HIS A 250 22.60 31.60 1.46
N VAL A 251 21.82 31.19 0.44
CA VAL A 251 22.22 31.34 -0.97
C VAL A 251 22.25 32.81 -1.40
N VAL A 252 21.29 33.65 -0.99
CA VAL A 252 21.30 35.09 -1.26
C VAL A 252 22.55 35.73 -0.66
N ALA A 253 22.81 35.50 0.63
CA ALA A 253 23.99 36.04 1.30
C ALA A 253 25.31 35.60 0.63
N ALA A 254 25.36 34.40 0.07
CA ALA A 254 26.51 33.92 -0.71
C ALA A 254 26.64 34.56 -2.09
N GLN A 255 25.52 34.85 -2.78
CA GLN A 255 25.52 35.61 -4.03
C GLN A 255 26.03 37.04 -3.83
N ASP A 256 25.62 37.69 -2.74
CA ASP A 256 26.08 39.04 -2.43
C ASP A 256 27.54 39.07 -2.00
N PHE A 257 27.99 38.08 -1.21
CA PHE A 257 29.41 37.89 -0.91
C PHE A 257 30.23 37.65 -2.18
N ALA A 258 29.76 36.78 -3.08
CA ALA A 258 30.44 36.50 -4.34
C ALA A 258 30.51 37.75 -5.23
N THR A 259 29.41 38.52 -5.32
CA THR A 259 29.36 39.78 -6.08
C THR A 259 30.31 40.83 -5.50
N ALA A 260 30.32 41.00 -4.17
CA ALA A 260 31.17 41.98 -3.48
C ALA A 260 32.67 41.70 -3.63
N HIS A 261 33.05 40.43 -3.82
CA HIS A 261 34.44 40.00 -3.96
C HIS A 261 34.82 39.52 -5.39
N ALA A 262 33.93 39.70 -6.38
CA ALA A 262 34.09 39.17 -7.75
C ALA A 262 34.46 37.67 -7.79
N ALA A 263 33.88 36.89 -6.89
CA ALA A 263 34.16 35.46 -6.72
C ALA A 263 33.32 34.60 -7.66
N ALA A 264 33.87 33.47 -8.11
CA ALA A 264 33.08 32.43 -8.77
C ALA A 264 32.18 31.72 -7.75
N LEU A 265 30.92 31.45 -8.09
CA LEU A 265 29.95 30.81 -7.20
C LEU A 265 29.45 29.49 -7.81
N SER A 266 29.61 28.37 -7.08
CA SER A 266 29.14 27.05 -7.52
C SER A 266 28.35 26.33 -6.43
N GLY A 267 27.36 25.55 -6.85
CA GLY A 267 26.60 24.58 -6.06
C GLY A 267 26.85 23.12 -6.45
N TYR A 268 27.99 22.83 -7.11
CA TYR A 268 28.31 21.47 -7.55
C TYR A 268 28.38 20.50 -6.36
N SER A 269 27.66 19.38 -6.47
CA SER A 269 27.70 18.31 -5.47
C SER A 269 27.12 17.02 -6.05
N SER A 270 27.97 16.01 -6.25
CA SER A 270 27.58 14.67 -6.72
C SER A 270 27.10 13.75 -5.59
N ALA A 271 27.49 14.01 -4.33
CA ALA A 271 27.22 13.13 -3.19
C ALA A 271 25.74 12.84 -2.89
N TYR A 272 24.84 13.73 -3.32
CA TYR A 272 23.39 13.60 -3.12
C TYR A 272 22.68 12.95 -4.32
N ILE A 273 23.38 12.73 -5.43
CA ILE A 273 22.82 12.12 -6.65
C ILE A 273 23.02 10.61 -6.56
N ARG A 274 21.91 9.87 -6.53
CA ARG A 274 21.90 8.40 -6.52
C ARG A 274 21.30 7.88 -7.82
N SER A 275 22.14 7.80 -8.85
CA SER A 275 21.74 7.33 -10.16
C SER A 275 21.17 5.91 -10.10
N GLY A 276 20.02 5.68 -10.75
CA GLY A 276 19.28 4.42 -10.73
C GLY A 276 18.36 4.21 -9.52
N GLU A 277 18.36 5.10 -8.50
CA GLU A 277 17.40 5.04 -7.38
C GLU A 277 16.10 5.82 -7.63
N GLY A 278 16.01 6.52 -8.76
CA GLY A 278 14.82 7.27 -9.16
C GLY A 278 13.73 6.38 -9.78
N ASP A 279 12.47 6.79 -9.66
CA ASP A 279 11.32 6.15 -10.31
C ASP A 279 10.43 7.18 -11.01
N SER A 280 9.46 6.70 -11.79
CA SER A 280 8.52 7.57 -12.52
C SER A 280 7.31 8.05 -11.70
N LEU A 281 7.40 8.03 -10.36
CA LEU A 281 6.27 8.27 -9.45
C LEU A 281 6.59 9.31 -8.36
N LEU A 282 7.56 9.02 -7.49
CA LEU A 282 7.86 9.80 -6.27
C LEU A 282 9.35 9.80 -5.87
N ARG A 283 10.18 8.91 -6.41
CA ARG A 283 11.60 8.85 -6.06
C ARG A 283 12.42 9.64 -7.07
N GLU A 284 13.00 10.75 -6.64
CA GLU A 284 14.02 11.47 -7.41
C GLU A 284 15.41 10.84 -7.20
N GLU A 285 16.29 10.94 -8.20
CA GLU A 285 17.69 10.53 -8.05
C GLU A 285 18.48 11.48 -7.14
N ASP A 286 18.20 12.77 -7.21
CA ASP A 286 18.82 13.79 -6.36
C ASP A 286 18.11 13.88 -5.01
N LYS A 287 18.86 13.62 -3.94
CA LYS A 287 18.38 13.63 -2.54
C LYS A 287 18.62 14.96 -1.84
N ALA A 288 19.10 15.99 -2.54
CA ALA A 288 19.34 17.30 -1.95
C ALA A 288 18.04 18.08 -1.73
N ALA A 289 17.91 18.71 -0.56
CA ALA A 289 16.68 19.40 -0.14
C ALA A 289 16.39 20.69 -0.92
N ASN A 290 17.41 21.37 -1.48
CA ASN A 290 17.25 22.68 -2.13
C ASN A 290 18.01 22.85 -3.46
N ARG A 291 18.45 21.78 -4.14
CA ARG A 291 19.18 21.93 -5.41
C ARG A 291 18.35 22.67 -6.47
N ARG A 292 17.03 22.44 -6.47
CA ARG A 292 16.11 23.17 -7.35
C ARG A 292 16.06 24.66 -7.03
N GLY A 293 16.18 25.05 -5.76
CA GLY A 293 16.32 26.45 -5.35
C GLY A 293 17.60 27.09 -5.88
N LEU A 294 18.75 26.41 -5.74
CA LEU A 294 20.03 26.90 -6.30
C LEU A 294 19.94 27.10 -7.83
N SER A 295 19.33 26.15 -8.55
CA SER A 295 19.05 26.27 -10.00
C SER A 295 18.17 27.47 -10.33
N LEU A 296 17.09 27.71 -9.56
CA LEU A 296 16.17 28.84 -9.77
C LEU A 296 16.80 30.20 -9.41
N MET A 297 17.84 30.21 -8.58
CA MET A 297 18.67 31.38 -8.28
C MET A 297 19.86 31.55 -9.25
N ALA A 298 19.93 30.75 -10.33
CA ALA A 298 21.02 30.78 -11.32
C ALA A 298 22.42 30.54 -10.71
N VAL A 299 22.52 29.72 -9.67
CA VAL A 299 23.81 29.20 -9.19
C VAL A 299 24.28 28.07 -10.10
N ASP A 300 25.51 28.15 -10.60
CA ASP A 300 26.09 27.12 -11.46
C ASP A 300 26.37 25.84 -10.66
N MET A 301 26.01 24.68 -11.21
CA MET A 301 26.16 23.38 -10.56
C MET A 301 26.91 22.36 -11.43
N GLU A 302 27.52 22.79 -12.53
CA GLU A 302 28.26 21.91 -13.42
C GLU A 302 29.65 21.57 -12.87
N GLU A 303 30.04 20.31 -13.01
CA GLU A 303 31.37 19.84 -12.59
C GLU A 303 32.50 20.54 -13.36
N ALA A 304 32.28 20.82 -14.64
CA ALA A 304 33.26 21.51 -15.49
C ALA A 304 33.53 22.94 -14.97
N PHE A 305 32.47 23.72 -14.73
CA PHE A 305 32.56 25.05 -14.14
C PHE A 305 33.25 25.03 -12.77
N PHE A 306 32.92 24.05 -11.92
CA PHE A 306 33.56 23.89 -10.62
C PHE A 306 35.08 23.71 -10.74
N TRP A 307 35.54 22.74 -11.54
CA TRP A 307 36.97 22.46 -11.67
C TRP A 307 37.74 23.53 -12.45
N GLU A 308 37.13 24.23 -13.40
CA GLU A 308 37.77 25.33 -14.13
C GLU A 308 38.06 26.52 -13.22
N ASN A 309 37.09 26.92 -12.40
CA ASN A 309 37.25 28.03 -11.47
C ASN A 309 38.17 27.66 -10.30
N LEU A 310 38.06 26.44 -9.75
CA LEU A 310 38.91 26.00 -8.64
C LEU A 310 40.39 26.02 -9.00
N LYS A 311 40.77 25.59 -10.22
CA LYS A 311 42.16 25.63 -10.70
C LYS A 311 42.73 27.05 -10.79
N GLN A 312 41.88 28.06 -10.91
CA GLN A 312 42.27 29.47 -11.02
C GLN A 312 42.22 30.20 -9.67
N ALA A 313 41.47 29.68 -8.70
CA ALA A 313 41.30 30.26 -7.38
C ALA A 313 42.53 30.07 -6.47
N ASP A 314 42.80 31.06 -5.62
CA ASP A 314 43.75 30.97 -4.51
C ASP A 314 43.07 30.77 -3.14
N LEU A 315 41.75 31.00 -3.09
CA LEU A 315 40.90 30.79 -1.93
C LEU A 315 39.58 30.10 -2.30
N LEU A 316 39.25 29.01 -1.60
CA LEU A 316 37.93 28.38 -1.61
C LEU A 316 37.18 28.67 -0.31
N VAL A 317 36.01 29.30 -0.40
CA VAL A 317 35.06 29.50 0.70
C VAL A 317 33.95 28.45 0.57
N CYS A 318 33.95 27.46 1.45
CA CYS A 318 33.05 26.32 1.40
C CYS A 318 31.95 26.49 2.44
N VAL A 319 30.69 26.57 2.02
CA VAL A 319 29.54 26.96 2.84
C VAL A 319 28.58 25.77 3.02
N GLY A 320 28.68 25.11 4.18
CA GLY A 320 27.84 23.98 4.56
C GLY A 320 28.00 22.73 3.68
N HIS A 321 28.92 22.76 2.71
CA HIS A 321 29.20 21.65 1.79
C HIS A 321 30.25 20.74 2.43
N ASP A 322 29.92 19.46 2.50
CA ASP A 322 30.69 18.43 3.21
C ASP A 322 31.86 17.84 2.40
N LEU A 323 32.06 18.37 1.19
CA LEU A 323 33.07 17.96 0.21
C LEU A 323 33.01 16.46 -0.17
N ARG A 324 31.90 15.78 0.12
CA ARG A 324 31.67 14.40 -0.34
C ARG A 324 31.42 14.41 -1.84
N GLY A 325 31.77 13.30 -2.51
CA GLY A 325 31.63 13.16 -3.96
C GLY A 325 32.67 13.92 -4.79
N ILE A 326 33.45 14.82 -4.19
CA ILE A 326 34.62 15.46 -4.81
C ILE A 326 35.84 14.56 -4.59
N GLU A 327 36.70 14.41 -5.61
CA GLU A 327 37.90 13.57 -5.51
C GLU A 327 38.89 14.13 -4.47
N ALA A 328 38.89 13.53 -3.27
CA ALA A 328 39.68 13.99 -2.13
C ALA A 328 41.20 14.06 -2.41
N GLY A 329 41.72 13.24 -3.33
CA GLY A 329 43.11 13.29 -3.79
C GLY A 329 43.44 14.57 -4.55
N ALA A 330 42.58 14.97 -5.50
CA ALA A 330 42.73 16.20 -6.26
C ALA A 330 42.60 17.44 -5.36
N LEU A 331 41.60 17.46 -4.47
CA LEU A 331 41.38 18.60 -3.56
C LEU A 331 42.53 18.75 -2.54
N ARG A 332 43.05 17.65 -1.99
CA ARG A 332 44.26 17.66 -1.12
C ARG A 332 45.54 18.07 -1.83
N LYS A 333 45.63 17.85 -3.15
CA LYS A 333 46.77 18.32 -3.95
C LYS A 333 46.70 19.84 -4.14
N TRP A 334 45.52 20.37 -4.47
CA TRP A 334 45.28 21.82 -4.62
C TRP A 334 45.47 22.59 -3.30
N LEU A 335 45.01 22.04 -2.18
CA LEU A 335 45.18 22.56 -0.82
C LEU A 335 46.64 22.80 -0.36
N LYS A 336 47.65 22.34 -1.10
CA LYS A 336 49.06 22.64 -0.81
C LYS A 336 49.45 24.07 -1.20
N ASP A 337 48.85 24.57 -2.28
CA ASP A 337 49.22 25.83 -2.93
C ASP A 337 48.12 26.90 -2.75
N SER A 338 47.00 26.56 -2.10
CA SER A 338 45.81 27.41 -1.98
C SER A 338 45.12 27.25 -0.61
N GLN A 339 44.25 28.19 -0.24
CA GLN A 339 43.61 28.21 1.10
C GLN A 339 42.13 27.82 1.05
N VAL A 340 41.63 27.25 2.15
CA VAL A 340 40.20 26.95 2.35
C VAL A 340 39.70 27.63 3.62
N ILE A 341 38.56 28.32 3.52
CA ILE A 341 37.71 28.70 4.65
C ILE A 341 36.49 27.76 4.64
N TYR A 342 36.32 26.97 5.70
CA TYR A 342 35.35 25.88 5.76
C TYR A 342 34.26 26.18 6.81
N LEU A 343 33.05 26.50 6.37
CA LEU A 343 31.89 26.70 7.23
C LEU A 343 31.15 25.36 7.30
N SER A 344 31.14 24.71 8.47
CA SER A 344 30.55 23.38 8.63
C SER A 344 29.70 23.26 9.89
N THR A 345 28.70 22.39 9.84
CA THR A 345 27.93 21.94 11.00
C THR A 345 28.65 20.83 11.78
N HIS A 346 29.47 20.02 11.11
CA HIS A 346 30.10 18.82 11.68
C HIS A 346 31.63 18.89 11.62
N LEU A 347 32.27 18.29 12.63
CA LEU A 347 33.72 18.13 12.71
C LEU A 347 34.14 16.95 11.83
N ASP A 348 34.88 17.25 10.77
CA ASP A 348 35.43 16.30 9.82
C ASP A 348 36.94 16.56 9.55
N ALA A 349 37.53 15.79 8.63
CA ALA A 349 38.94 15.93 8.27
C ALA A 349 39.25 17.24 7.50
N TRP A 350 38.25 17.92 6.94
CA TRP A 350 38.41 19.20 6.25
C TRP A 350 38.43 20.38 7.24
N CYS A 351 37.73 20.27 8.38
CA CYS A 351 37.92 21.20 9.50
C CYS A 351 39.39 21.29 9.95
N GLU A 352 40.10 20.16 9.98
CA GLU A 352 41.52 20.13 10.35
C GLU A 352 42.46 20.59 9.23
N ALA A 353 42.13 20.28 7.97
CA ALA A 353 42.94 20.63 6.80
C ALA A 353 42.78 22.09 6.33
N SER A 354 41.67 22.75 6.69
CA SER A 354 41.37 24.12 6.28
C SER A 354 42.28 25.18 6.93
N ALA A 355 42.42 26.33 6.27
CA ALA A 355 43.13 27.47 6.85
C ALA A 355 42.34 28.06 8.03
N VAL A 356 41.01 28.12 7.90
CA VAL A 356 40.05 28.44 8.96
C VAL A 356 38.82 27.54 8.83
N ALA A 357 38.38 26.92 9.92
CA ALA A 357 37.07 26.30 10.03
C ALA A 357 36.18 27.11 10.98
N LEU A 358 34.95 27.41 10.54
CA LEU A 358 33.97 28.15 11.33
C LEU A 358 32.74 27.25 11.59
N PRO A 359 32.28 27.14 12.86
CA PRO A 359 31.03 26.47 13.16
C PRO A 359 29.87 27.31 12.59
N MET A 360 29.00 26.69 11.79
CA MET A 360 27.73 27.28 11.36
C MET A 360 26.53 26.55 11.96
N ALA A 361 25.40 27.23 12.07
CA ALA A 361 24.16 26.69 12.60
C ALA A 361 23.63 25.54 11.71
N SER A 362 23.08 24.50 12.33
CA SER A 362 22.41 23.42 11.60
C SER A 362 20.96 23.77 11.30
N TRP A 363 20.34 23.11 10.32
CA TRP A 363 18.98 23.38 9.84
C TRP A 363 17.90 23.35 10.94
N SER A 364 18.14 22.66 12.06
CA SER A 364 17.24 22.64 13.23
C SER A 364 17.41 23.84 14.17
N GLU A 365 18.45 24.65 13.96
CA GLU A 365 18.89 25.76 14.83
C GLU A 365 18.56 27.16 14.27
N TYR A 366 17.98 27.26 13.07
CA TYR A 366 17.57 28.51 12.42
C TYR A 366 16.26 28.33 11.61
N ASP A 367 15.68 29.43 11.14
CA ASP A 367 14.53 29.42 10.23
C ASP A 367 15.00 29.58 8.77
N GLY A 368 14.40 28.89 7.81
CA GLY A 368 14.77 29.07 6.40
C GLY A 368 13.73 28.62 5.39
N ILE A 369 13.98 28.91 4.12
CA ILE A 369 13.17 28.45 2.98
C ILE A 369 14.01 27.54 2.08
N VAL A 370 13.42 26.42 1.64
CA VAL A 370 13.97 25.54 0.59
C VAL A 370 12.95 25.37 -0.53
N VAL A 371 13.39 24.87 -1.68
CA VAL A 371 12.58 24.55 -2.86
C VAL A 371 12.94 23.14 -3.30
N ASN A 372 11.97 22.24 -3.22
CA ASN A 372 12.14 20.83 -3.58
C ASN A 372 12.17 20.61 -5.10
N SER A 373 12.41 19.37 -5.53
CA SER A 373 12.49 18.95 -6.95
C SER A 373 11.28 19.40 -7.79
N LEU A 374 10.08 19.35 -7.21
CA LEU A 374 8.81 19.76 -7.83
C LEU A 374 8.65 21.29 -7.95
N ALA A 375 9.68 22.07 -7.61
CA ALA A 375 9.67 23.52 -7.52
C ALA A 375 8.61 24.07 -6.53
N LEU A 376 8.26 23.29 -5.50
CA LEU A 376 7.48 23.77 -4.38
C LEU A 376 8.42 24.36 -3.33
N GLY A 377 8.22 25.62 -2.97
CA GLY A 377 8.85 26.19 -1.78
C GLY A 377 8.35 25.52 -0.51
N GLN A 378 9.15 25.53 0.55
CA GLN A 378 8.81 25.04 1.88
C GLN A 378 9.58 25.89 2.90
N SER A 379 8.90 26.43 3.90
CA SER A 379 9.56 27.07 5.04
C SER A 379 9.72 26.09 6.21
N PHE A 380 10.81 26.23 6.95
CA PHE A 380 11.03 25.55 8.23
C PHE A 380 11.37 26.57 9.32
N CYS A 381 11.07 26.19 10.56
CA CYS A 381 11.32 27.00 11.74
C CYS A 381 12.36 26.34 12.63
N ARG A 382 13.11 27.17 13.38
CA ARG A 382 14.05 26.75 14.41
C ARG A 382 13.37 25.85 15.44
N ALA A 383 13.88 24.63 15.58
CA ALA A 383 13.37 23.63 16.51
C ALA A 383 14.15 23.60 17.84
N ILE A 384 15.43 23.97 17.82
CA ILE A 384 16.31 23.99 19.00
C ILE A 384 17.14 25.27 19.06
N GLU A 385 17.55 25.68 20.25
CA GLU A 385 18.56 26.74 20.39
C GLU A 385 19.98 26.15 20.29
N PRO A 386 20.92 26.82 19.60
CA PRO A 386 22.33 26.47 19.63
C PRO A 386 22.90 26.38 21.05
N ARG A 387 23.67 25.32 21.35
CA ARG A 387 24.35 25.15 22.66
C ARG A 387 25.42 26.20 22.94
N THR A 388 26.03 26.72 21.88
CA THR A 388 26.99 27.82 21.89
C THR A 388 26.49 28.87 20.89
N PRO A 389 26.95 30.14 20.94
CA PRO A 389 26.52 31.18 20.00
C PRO A 389 27.09 30.95 18.58
N ILE A 390 26.59 29.89 17.93
CA ILE A 390 26.90 29.52 16.56
C ILE A 390 26.04 30.38 15.64
N LEU A 391 26.66 30.96 14.62
CA LEU A 391 26.00 31.84 13.67
C LEU A 391 25.48 31.07 12.45
N GLU A 392 24.41 31.58 11.87
CA GLU A 392 23.93 31.19 10.54
C GLU A 392 24.98 31.49 9.46
N ALA A 393 24.96 30.74 8.35
CA ALA A 393 25.92 30.95 7.27
C ALA A 393 25.77 32.34 6.63
N SER A 394 24.54 32.85 6.53
CA SER A 394 24.22 34.23 6.14
C SER A 394 25.03 35.23 6.97
N ARG A 395 24.95 35.11 8.30
CA ARG A 395 25.61 36.02 9.24
C ARG A 395 27.13 35.88 9.22
N ILE A 396 27.66 34.67 9.02
CA ILE A 396 29.11 34.47 8.84
C ILE A 396 29.59 35.15 7.56
N LEU A 397 28.88 34.98 6.43
CA LEU A 397 29.24 35.62 5.15
C LEU A 397 29.19 37.15 5.22
N GLN A 398 28.20 37.71 5.94
CA GLN A 398 28.17 39.15 6.28
C GLN A 398 29.42 39.59 7.05
N LEU A 399 29.87 38.82 8.04
CA LEU A 399 31.09 39.12 8.80
C LEU A 399 32.36 39.00 7.95
N LEU A 400 32.38 38.16 6.90
CA LEU A 400 33.53 38.01 6.01
C LEU A 400 33.66 39.11 4.95
N GLY A 401 32.63 39.95 4.76
CA GLY A 401 32.64 41.06 3.79
C GLY A 401 31.38 41.19 2.94
N GLY A 402 30.40 40.28 3.09
CA GLY A 402 29.12 40.33 2.38
C GLY A 402 28.20 41.47 2.87
N VAL A 403 27.16 41.74 2.08
CA VAL A 403 26.19 42.82 2.37
C VAL A 403 25.31 42.44 3.57
N GLN A 404 25.15 43.38 4.52
CA GLN A 404 24.31 43.18 5.69
C GLN A 404 22.83 43.41 5.36
N TYR A 405 22.00 42.46 5.79
CA TYR A 405 20.54 42.50 5.67
C TYR A 405 19.90 41.98 6.95
N ASP A 406 18.69 42.44 7.24
CA ASP A 406 17.75 41.69 8.08
C ASP A 406 17.03 40.61 7.25
N ARG A 407 16.52 39.57 7.92
CA ARG A 407 15.80 38.46 7.29
C ARG A 407 14.58 38.94 6.50
N GLN A 408 13.86 39.97 6.97
CA GLN A 408 12.71 40.50 6.22
C GLN A 408 13.12 41.11 4.87
N GLU A 409 14.31 41.70 4.77
CA GLU A 409 14.82 42.29 3.53
C GLU A 409 15.19 41.22 2.51
N ILE A 410 15.79 40.12 2.97
CA ILE A 410 16.09 38.93 2.14
C ILE A 410 14.79 38.34 1.56
N LEU A 411 13.76 38.17 2.39
CA LEU A 411 12.45 37.67 1.95
C LEU A 411 11.79 38.63 0.94
N ALA A 412 11.83 39.94 1.20
CA ALA A 412 11.33 40.97 0.29
C ALA A 412 12.12 41.05 -1.03
N ARG A 413 13.37 40.60 -1.06
CA ARG A 413 14.20 40.50 -2.27
C ARG A 413 13.88 39.23 -3.06
N LEU A 414 13.81 38.08 -2.39
CA LEU A 414 13.39 36.81 -3.00
C LEU A 414 12.03 36.91 -3.71
N ASN A 415 11.10 37.71 -3.16
CA ASN A 415 9.79 37.97 -3.76
C ASN A 415 9.82 38.97 -4.94
N ARG A 416 10.86 39.82 -5.06
CA ARG A 416 10.97 40.85 -6.12
C ARG A 416 11.80 40.42 -7.32
N GLU A 417 12.92 39.76 -7.10
CA GLU A 417 13.92 39.54 -8.17
C GLU A 417 13.66 38.28 -9.01
N ASN A 418 13.02 37.25 -8.43
CA ASN A 418 12.91 35.93 -9.06
C ASN A 418 11.48 35.60 -9.49
N GLY A 419 11.05 36.10 -10.64
CA GLY A 419 9.73 35.82 -11.24
C GLY A 419 9.28 34.34 -11.26
N PRO A 420 10.16 33.36 -11.56
CA PRO A 420 9.82 31.93 -11.48
C PRO A 420 9.58 31.42 -10.05
N LEU A 421 10.32 31.95 -9.06
CA LEU A 421 10.16 31.62 -7.64
C LEU A 421 8.92 32.28 -7.03
N ALA A 422 8.58 33.51 -7.45
CA ALA A 422 7.41 34.23 -6.98
C ALA A 422 6.12 33.41 -7.14
N GLY A 423 5.96 32.68 -8.25
CA GLY A 423 4.82 31.77 -8.46
C GLY A 423 4.78 30.55 -7.54
N ALA A 424 5.90 30.09 -7.00
CA ALA A 424 5.96 29.01 -6.01
C ALA A 424 5.71 29.56 -4.59
N VAL A 425 6.39 30.65 -4.22
CA VAL A 425 6.27 31.34 -2.93
C VAL A 425 4.84 31.86 -2.72
N ASN A 426 4.23 32.49 -3.73
CA ASN A 426 2.85 32.98 -3.62
C ASN A 426 1.81 31.86 -3.50
N ARG A 427 2.09 30.63 -3.99
CA ARG A 427 1.17 29.49 -3.81
C ARG A 427 1.22 28.89 -2.40
N LEU A 428 2.34 28.96 -1.70
CA LEU A 428 2.40 28.66 -0.26
C LEU A 428 1.62 29.66 0.57
N LEU A 429 1.63 30.92 0.16
CA LEU A 429 0.83 31.99 0.79
C LEU A 429 -0.68 31.89 0.44
N ALA A 430 -1.08 31.03 -0.51
CA ALA A 430 -2.45 30.94 -1.03
C ALA A 430 -3.17 29.59 -0.81
N GLY A 431 -2.46 28.47 -0.66
CA GLY A 431 -2.99 27.25 0.00
C GLY A 431 -3.98 26.35 -0.77
N GLU A 432 -3.88 26.18 -2.09
CA GLU A 432 -4.84 25.38 -2.90
C GLU A 432 -4.30 24.04 -3.45
N SER A 433 -5.20 23.07 -3.70
CA SER A 433 -4.90 21.75 -4.30
C SER A 433 -6.05 21.24 -5.22
N VAL A 434 -5.76 20.33 -6.17
CA VAL A 434 -6.64 20.02 -7.33
C VAL A 434 -6.81 18.51 -7.61
N LYS A 435 -8.00 18.08 -8.09
CA LYS A 435 -8.37 16.72 -8.57
C LYS A 435 -9.19 16.77 -9.89
N VAL A 436 -9.25 15.66 -10.65
CA VAL A 436 -10.02 15.50 -11.93
C VAL A 436 -10.69 14.09 -12.04
N TYR A 437 -11.77 13.94 -12.82
CA TYR A 437 -12.76 12.82 -12.84
C TYR A 437 -12.99 12.12 -14.22
N HIS A 438 -13.99 11.21 -14.30
CA HIS A 438 -14.76 10.60 -15.45
C HIS A 438 -14.45 9.12 -15.84
N GLN A 439 -15.33 8.28 -16.44
CA GLN A 439 -16.83 8.07 -16.43
C GLN A 439 -17.18 6.73 -17.17
N ASN A 440 -18.43 6.21 -17.10
CA ASN A 440 -18.86 4.83 -17.46
C ASN A 440 -19.48 4.59 -18.87
N ARG A 441 -19.50 3.32 -19.35
CA ARG A 441 -20.63 2.68 -20.11
C ARG A 441 -20.57 1.12 -20.16
N LYS A 442 -21.64 0.45 -20.66
CA LYS A 442 -22.01 -0.97 -20.44
C LYS A 442 -22.03 -1.86 -21.71
N GLU A 443 -22.19 -3.18 -21.46
CA GLU A 443 -22.78 -4.29 -22.27
C GLU A 443 -21.85 -5.52 -22.51
N GLY A 444 -22.31 -6.77 -22.64
CA GLY A 444 -23.70 -7.30 -22.78
C GLY A 444 -23.96 -8.76 -22.29
N PHE A 445 -24.81 -9.51 -23.01
CA PHE A 445 -25.45 -10.81 -22.62
C PHE A 445 -24.87 -12.03 -23.39
N GLY A 446 -24.52 -13.13 -22.71
CA GLY A 446 -24.04 -14.36 -23.41
C GLY A 446 -23.63 -15.58 -22.56
N ALA A 447 -23.50 -15.46 -21.24
CA ALA A 447 -22.78 -16.44 -20.41
C ALA A 447 -23.65 -17.33 -19.48
N PHE A 448 -24.98 -17.34 -19.62
CA PHE A 448 -25.90 -17.68 -18.52
C PHE A 448 -25.76 -19.09 -17.90
N VAL A 449 -25.37 -20.13 -18.65
CA VAL A 449 -25.40 -21.53 -18.16
C VAL A 449 -24.21 -21.89 -17.24
N PRO A 450 -22.93 -21.64 -17.61
CA PRO A 450 -21.82 -21.82 -16.67
C PRO A 450 -21.96 -20.96 -15.41
N LEU A 451 -22.47 -19.73 -15.55
CA LEU A 451 -22.64 -18.77 -14.45
C LEU A 451 -23.47 -19.32 -13.28
N CYS A 452 -24.60 -19.98 -13.57
CA CYS A 452 -25.45 -20.55 -12.52
C CYS A 452 -24.76 -21.69 -11.76
N PHE A 453 -23.85 -22.42 -12.41
CA PHE A 453 -23.15 -23.55 -11.80
C PHE A 453 -22.00 -23.09 -10.87
N ILE A 454 -21.32 -22.00 -11.21
CA ILE A 454 -20.24 -21.41 -10.41
C ILE A 454 -20.74 -21.00 -9.01
N ALA A 455 -21.98 -20.50 -8.91
CA ALA A 455 -22.59 -20.18 -7.60
C ALA A 455 -22.72 -21.41 -6.67
N VAL A 456 -22.87 -22.62 -7.22
CA VAL A 456 -22.91 -23.88 -6.47
C VAL A 456 -21.50 -24.32 -6.08
N LEU A 457 -20.52 -24.20 -6.98
CA LEU A 457 -19.11 -24.52 -6.68
C LEU A 457 -18.53 -23.64 -5.57
N VAL A 458 -18.79 -22.32 -5.62
CA VAL A 458 -18.40 -21.38 -4.55
C VAL A 458 -19.11 -21.69 -3.23
N TRP A 459 -20.34 -22.22 -3.26
CA TRP A 459 -21.07 -22.60 -2.05
C TRP A 459 -20.43 -23.84 -1.43
N MET A 460 -20.19 -24.85 -2.25
CA MET A 460 -19.53 -26.09 -1.89
C MET A 460 -18.17 -25.79 -1.26
N GLU A 461 -17.30 -25.03 -1.94
CA GLU A 461 -15.98 -24.64 -1.44
C GLU A 461 -16.04 -23.96 -0.07
N ARG A 462 -16.87 -22.92 0.08
CA ARG A 462 -16.99 -22.18 1.35
C ARG A 462 -17.60 -23.02 2.47
N ARG A 463 -18.48 -23.97 2.15
CA ARG A 463 -19.16 -24.81 3.14
C ARG A 463 -18.25 -25.95 3.62
N GLY A 464 -17.58 -26.66 2.72
CA GLY A 464 -16.64 -27.72 3.10
C GLY A 464 -15.37 -27.17 3.73
N ALA A 465 -14.80 -26.07 3.21
CA ALA A 465 -13.66 -25.42 3.87
C ALA A 465 -14.01 -24.94 5.29
N ALA A 466 -15.28 -24.57 5.55
CA ALA A 466 -15.72 -24.24 6.89
C ALA A 466 -15.82 -25.47 7.81
N PHE A 467 -16.27 -26.61 7.29
CA PHE A 467 -16.31 -27.88 8.01
C PHE A 467 -14.91 -28.41 8.35
N PHE A 468 -13.99 -28.46 7.39
CA PHE A 468 -12.60 -28.92 7.60
C PHE A 468 -11.76 -27.97 8.47
N GLN A 469 -12.13 -26.69 8.58
CA GLN A 469 -11.43 -25.69 9.39
C GLN A 469 -12.15 -25.37 10.71
N ASP A 470 -13.11 -26.20 11.12
CA ASP A 470 -13.97 -26.04 12.31
C ASP A 470 -14.44 -24.60 12.56
N ARG A 471 -15.03 -23.99 11.52
CA ARG A 471 -15.56 -22.62 11.57
C ARG A 471 -16.98 -22.54 11.03
N ALA A 472 -17.70 -21.50 11.43
CA ALA A 472 -19.05 -21.24 10.92
C ALA A 472 -19.04 -20.96 9.41
N GLY A 473 -19.63 -21.86 8.63
CA GLY A 473 -19.82 -21.69 7.19
C GLY A 473 -20.86 -20.61 6.83
N PRO A 474 -21.02 -20.30 5.52
CA PRO A 474 -22.01 -19.31 5.07
C PRO A 474 -23.41 -19.71 5.55
N ASN A 475 -24.03 -18.87 6.39
CA ASN A 475 -25.33 -19.13 7.02
C ASN A 475 -26.08 -17.84 7.45
N ARG A 476 -25.60 -16.66 7.02
CA ARG A 476 -26.03 -15.35 7.54
C ARG A 476 -27.23 -14.77 6.80
N ALA A 477 -27.22 -14.80 5.47
CA ALA A 477 -28.33 -14.36 4.64
C ALA A 477 -29.52 -15.36 4.66
N ASN A 478 -30.73 -14.84 4.59
CA ASN A 478 -31.97 -15.59 4.42
C ASN A 478 -32.95 -14.78 3.55
N ILE A 479 -33.86 -15.46 2.85
CA ILE A 479 -34.97 -14.85 2.12
C ILE A 479 -36.25 -15.39 2.77
N PHE A 480 -37.07 -14.52 3.34
CA PHE A 480 -38.27 -14.88 4.11
C PHE A 480 -38.04 -15.98 5.17
N GLY A 481 -36.90 -15.93 5.89
CA GLY A 481 -36.51 -16.94 6.88
C GLY A 481 -35.80 -18.17 6.30
N PHE A 482 -35.92 -18.45 5.00
CA PHE A 482 -35.26 -19.58 4.35
C PHE A 482 -33.78 -19.29 4.09
N ARG A 483 -32.88 -20.17 4.60
CA ARG A 483 -31.41 -20.02 4.52
C ARG A 483 -30.73 -20.88 3.45
N ALA A 484 -31.43 -21.86 2.89
CA ALA A 484 -30.91 -22.80 1.87
C ALA A 484 -29.50 -23.36 2.16
N ALA A 485 -29.21 -23.75 3.42
CA ALA A 485 -27.87 -24.20 3.86
C ALA A 485 -26.70 -23.26 3.52
N GLY A 486 -26.97 -21.95 3.34
CA GLY A 486 -25.98 -20.95 2.97
C GLY A 486 -26.02 -20.53 1.50
N LEU A 487 -26.79 -21.18 0.63
CA LEU A 487 -26.83 -20.86 -0.80
C LEU A 487 -27.38 -19.43 -1.07
N VAL A 488 -28.28 -18.95 -0.20
CA VAL A 488 -28.77 -17.56 -0.20
C VAL A 488 -27.63 -16.54 0.00
N GLN A 489 -26.59 -16.89 0.76
CA GLN A 489 -25.42 -16.03 0.95
C GLN A 489 -24.66 -15.83 -0.36
N ASN A 490 -24.57 -16.86 -1.20
CA ASN A 490 -23.89 -16.74 -2.49
C ASN A 490 -24.68 -15.90 -3.50
N LEU A 491 -26.01 -16.01 -3.50
CA LEU A 491 -26.85 -15.11 -4.29
C LEU A 491 -26.68 -13.65 -3.82
N ALA A 492 -26.68 -13.41 -2.52
CA ALA A 492 -26.42 -12.09 -1.95
C ALA A 492 -25.01 -11.56 -2.27
N ASP A 493 -23.99 -12.43 -2.25
CA ASP A 493 -22.60 -12.05 -2.58
C ASP A 493 -22.44 -11.77 -4.10
N ALA A 494 -23.15 -12.49 -4.98
CA ALA A 494 -23.18 -12.21 -6.42
C ALA A 494 -23.89 -10.88 -6.74
N VAL A 495 -25.06 -10.64 -6.15
CA VAL A 495 -25.77 -9.35 -6.22
C VAL A 495 -24.88 -8.22 -5.71
N LYS A 496 -24.20 -8.42 -4.57
CA LYS A 496 -23.23 -7.48 -4.00
C LYS A 496 -22.08 -7.16 -4.96
N LEU A 497 -21.57 -8.12 -5.74
CA LEU A 497 -20.50 -7.88 -6.71
C LEU A 497 -20.96 -7.03 -7.90
N ILE A 498 -22.22 -7.20 -8.36
CA ILE A 498 -22.82 -6.38 -9.42
C ILE A 498 -22.99 -4.92 -8.98
N PHE A 499 -23.38 -4.70 -7.72
CA PHE A 499 -23.56 -3.37 -7.14
C PHE A 499 -22.30 -2.80 -6.46
N LYS A 500 -21.16 -3.50 -6.54
CA LYS A 500 -19.89 -3.00 -5.98
C LYS A 500 -19.23 -2.06 -6.98
N GLU A 501 -18.62 -1.00 -6.45
CA GLU A 501 -17.85 -0.03 -7.24
C GLU A 501 -16.62 -0.69 -7.90
N ASP A 502 -16.47 -0.40 -9.19
CA ASP A 502 -15.37 -0.86 -10.04
C ASP A 502 -14.30 0.24 -10.13
N VAL A 503 -13.27 0.10 -9.30
CA VAL A 503 -12.12 1.00 -9.21
C VAL A 503 -11.05 0.54 -10.21
N VAL A 504 -10.60 1.47 -11.06
CA VAL A 504 -9.43 1.30 -11.94
C VAL A 504 -8.27 2.13 -11.37
N PRO A 505 -7.20 1.51 -10.85
CA PRO A 505 -6.03 2.22 -10.34
C PRO A 505 -5.41 3.24 -11.32
N GLY A 506 -4.97 4.38 -10.78
CA GLY A 506 -4.44 5.49 -11.58
C GLY A 506 -3.11 5.20 -12.30
N HIS A 507 -2.33 4.21 -11.83
CA HIS A 507 -1.05 3.81 -12.42
C HIS A 507 -1.21 3.04 -13.75
N ILE A 508 -2.43 2.65 -14.13
CA ILE A 508 -2.70 1.87 -15.34
C ILE A 508 -2.63 2.77 -16.58
N LYS A 509 -1.45 2.83 -17.21
CA LYS A 509 -1.20 3.60 -18.45
C LYS A 509 -2.11 3.17 -19.60
N HIS A 510 -2.37 1.86 -19.75
CA HIS A 510 -3.17 1.30 -20.84
C HIS A 510 -4.49 0.71 -20.32
N LYS A 511 -5.45 1.59 -19.98
CA LYS A 511 -6.78 1.22 -19.45
C LYS A 511 -7.54 0.22 -20.33
N VAL A 512 -7.29 0.20 -21.64
CA VAL A 512 -7.88 -0.75 -22.59
C VAL A 512 -7.51 -2.20 -22.23
N TYR A 513 -6.23 -2.52 -22.10
CA TYR A 513 -5.80 -3.88 -21.76
C TYR A 513 -6.29 -4.33 -20.39
N PHE A 514 -6.33 -3.41 -19.41
CA PHE A 514 -6.88 -3.70 -18.09
C PHE A 514 -8.38 -4.05 -18.16
N VAL A 515 -9.20 -3.29 -18.89
CA VAL A 515 -10.64 -3.60 -19.04
C VAL A 515 -10.85 -4.91 -19.79
N PHE A 516 -10.03 -5.23 -20.79
CA PHE A 516 -10.18 -6.44 -21.60
C PHE A 516 -9.54 -7.70 -20.99
N ALA A 517 -8.53 -7.63 -20.12
CA ALA A 517 -7.85 -8.81 -19.58
C ALA A 517 -8.80 -9.81 -18.86
N PRO A 518 -9.72 -9.39 -17.96
CA PRO A 518 -10.71 -10.32 -17.40
C PRO A 518 -11.59 -10.94 -18.50
N VAL A 519 -12.00 -10.14 -19.48
CA VAL A 519 -12.88 -10.58 -20.58
C VAL A 519 -12.17 -11.61 -21.44
N ILE A 520 -10.88 -11.43 -21.72
CA ILE A 520 -10.06 -12.38 -22.48
C ILE A 520 -9.95 -13.71 -21.73
N VAL A 521 -9.57 -13.70 -20.44
CA VAL A 521 -9.43 -14.93 -19.62
C VAL A 521 -10.76 -15.67 -19.48
N PHE A 522 -11.86 -14.96 -19.27
CA PHE A 522 -13.18 -15.58 -19.23
C PHE A 522 -13.61 -16.12 -20.61
N PHE A 523 -13.34 -15.38 -21.69
CA PHE A 523 -13.67 -15.82 -23.05
C PHE A 523 -12.87 -17.04 -23.48
N THR A 524 -11.55 -17.09 -23.22
CA THR A 524 -10.73 -18.27 -23.54
C THR A 524 -11.20 -19.49 -22.74
N ALA A 525 -11.50 -19.35 -21.45
CA ALA A 525 -12.06 -20.42 -20.64
C ALA A 525 -13.42 -20.94 -21.18
N VAL A 526 -14.31 -20.04 -21.63
CA VAL A 526 -15.60 -20.41 -22.23
C VAL A 526 -15.44 -21.04 -23.61
N VAL A 527 -14.54 -20.55 -24.46
CA VAL A 527 -14.27 -21.13 -25.78
C VAL A 527 -13.71 -22.55 -25.66
N SER A 528 -12.88 -22.83 -24.65
CA SER A 528 -12.39 -24.18 -24.37
C SER A 528 -13.50 -25.21 -24.14
N PHE A 529 -14.68 -24.80 -23.65
CA PHE A 529 -15.84 -25.70 -23.54
C PHE A 529 -16.34 -26.18 -24.91
N GLY A 530 -16.18 -25.38 -25.97
CA GLY A 530 -16.52 -25.76 -27.35
C GLY A 530 -15.59 -26.81 -27.95
N VAL A 531 -14.45 -27.11 -27.31
CA VAL A 531 -13.48 -28.13 -27.72
C VAL A 531 -13.77 -29.49 -27.06
N VAL A 532 -14.68 -29.55 -26.08
CA VAL A 532 -15.06 -30.81 -25.42
C VAL A 532 -15.69 -31.76 -26.45
N PRO A 533 -15.12 -32.96 -26.70
CA PRO A 533 -15.63 -33.85 -27.74
C PRO A 533 -16.89 -34.58 -27.26
N PHE A 534 -18.05 -33.99 -27.51
CA PHE A 534 -19.36 -34.56 -27.19
C PHE A 534 -19.66 -35.78 -28.08
N ALA A 535 -19.15 -36.95 -27.69
CA ALA A 535 -19.32 -38.21 -28.39
C ALA A 535 -20.37 -39.12 -27.69
N ASP A 536 -21.26 -39.73 -28.49
CA ASP A 536 -22.37 -40.54 -27.99
C ASP A 536 -22.03 -42.03 -27.77
N ASP A 537 -20.92 -42.52 -28.35
CA ASP A 537 -20.70 -43.95 -28.62
C ASP A 537 -19.75 -44.70 -27.66
N LEU A 538 -19.42 -44.15 -26.49
CA LEU A 538 -18.63 -44.85 -25.44
C LEU A 538 -19.45 -45.90 -24.66
N GLY A 539 -20.43 -46.53 -25.30
CA GLY A 539 -21.44 -47.39 -24.69
C GLY A 539 -21.13 -48.89 -24.77
N GLY A 540 -20.46 -49.45 -23.76
CA GLY A 540 -20.20 -50.89 -23.66
C GLY A 540 -20.09 -51.43 -22.23
N LEU A 541 -20.06 -52.75 -22.08
CA LEU A 541 -19.80 -53.46 -20.83
C LEU A 541 -18.59 -54.41 -20.97
N LEU A 542 -17.56 -54.17 -20.17
CA LEU A 542 -16.48 -55.11 -19.89
C LEU A 542 -17.00 -56.23 -18.96
N PHE A 543 -16.74 -57.49 -19.35
CA PHE A 543 -17.14 -58.70 -18.61
C PHE A 543 -18.65 -58.79 -18.27
N GLY A 544 -19.50 -58.04 -18.96
CA GLY A 544 -20.96 -58.03 -18.74
C GLY A 544 -21.45 -57.21 -17.54
N PHE A 545 -20.57 -56.57 -16.75
CA PHE A 545 -20.99 -55.78 -15.58
C PHE A 545 -20.20 -54.48 -15.33
N ILE A 546 -18.97 -54.34 -15.86
CA ILE A 546 -18.16 -53.14 -15.70
C ILE A 546 -18.44 -52.19 -16.88
N PRO A 547 -18.80 -50.92 -16.69
CA PRO A 547 -18.89 -49.95 -17.79
C PRO A 547 -17.55 -49.87 -18.57
N MET A 548 -17.59 -49.86 -19.90
CA MET A 548 -16.41 -49.74 -20.76
C MET A 548 -15.87 -48.29 -20.80
N TRP A 549 -15.59 -47.74 -19.63
CA TRP A 549 -15.12 -46.38 -19.42
C TRP A 549 -13.60 -46.30 -19.46
N GLY A 550 -13.07 -45.15 -19.90
CA GLY A 550 -11.63 -44.91 -20.01
C GLY A 550 -10.86 -45.14 -18.68
N VAL A 551 -11.52 -44.98 -17.53
CA VAL A 551 -10.93 -45.30 -16.21
C VAL A 551 -10.55 -46.77 -16.02
N PHE A 552 -11.26 -47.71 -16.65
CA PHE A 552 -10.94 -49.13 -16.61
C PHE A 552 -10.05 -49.57 -17.78
N LEU A 553 -10.16 -48.90 -18.93
CA LEU A 553 -9.36 -49.19 -20.13
C LEU A 553 -7.93 -48.61 -20.06
N GLN A 554 -7.76 -47.43 -19.46
CA GLN A 554 -6.51 -46.67 -19.43
C GLN A 554 -6.26 -46.05 -18.04
N PRO A 555 -6.10 -46.86 -16.97
CA PRO A 555 -5.95 -46.34 -15.61
C PRO A 555 -4.74 -45.43 -15.43
N LEU A 556 -3.61 -45.72 -16.10
CA LEU A 556 -2.43 -44.85 -16.10
C LEU A 556 -2.71 -43.52 -16.84
N GLY A 557 -3.49 -43.56 -17.91
CA GLY A 557 -3.93 -42.37 -18.66
C GLY A 557 -4.79 -41.45 -17.80
N VAL A 558 -5.72 -41.99 -17.01
CA VAL A 558 -6.49 -41.20 -16.02
C VAL A 558 -5.57 -40.50 -15.04
N ILE A 559 -4.63 -41.23 -14.42
CA ILE A 559 -3.77 -40.66 -13.37
C ILE A 559 -2.93 -39.51 -13.94
N ILE A 560 -2.29 -39.71 -15.08
CA ILE A 560 -1.49 -38.67 -15.74
C ILE A 560 -2.37 -37.47 -16.14
N PHE A 561 -3.54 -37.71 -16.74
CA PHE A 561 -4.43 -36.64 -17.19
C PHE A 561 -5.03 -35.86 -16.02
N VAL A 562 -5.45 -36.52 -14.95
CA VAL A 562 -5.96 -35.84 -13.74
C VAL A 562 -4.86 -35.01 -13.08
N VAL A 563 -3.64 -35.54 -12.94
CA VAL A 563 -2.50 -34.78 -12.40
C VAL A 563 -2.19 -33.55 -13.27
N ALA A 564 -2.12 -33.72 -14.60
CA ALA A 564 -1.92 -32.61 -15.52
C ALA A 564 -3.07 -31.58 -15.46
N ALA A 565 -4.32 -32.03 -15.34
CA ALA A 565 -5.48 -31.16 -15.22
C ALA A 565 -5.58 -30.45 -13.85
N PHE A 566 -4.94 -30.96 -12.80
CA PHE A 566 -4.76 -30.21 -11.54
C PHE A 566 -3.68 -29.13 -11.67
N ALA A 567 -2.56 -29.43 -12.34
CA ALA A 567 -1.52 -28.45 -12.65
C ALA A 567 -2.02 -27.32 -13.56
N GLU A 568 -2.68 -27.64 -14.68
CA GLU A 568 -3.21 -26.66 -15.65
C GLU A 568 -4.25 -25.71 -15.03
N THR A 569 -5.03 -26.19 -14.04
CA THR A 569 -6.03 -25.34 -13.35
C THR A 569 -5.46 -24.56 -12.16
N ASN A 570 -4.14 -24.60 -11.93
CA ASN A 570 -3.46 -23.98 -10.79
C ASN A 570 -4.17 -24.31 -9.46
N ARG A 571 -4.33 -25.61 -9.18
CA ARG A 571 -4.96 -26.09 -7.94
C ARG A 571 -4.01 -26.97 -7.15
N THR A 572 -4.01 -26.75 -5.83
CA THR A 572 -3.33 -27.59 -4.82
C THR A 572 -3.47 -29.10 -5.14
N PRO A 573 -2.38 -29.88 -5.19
CA PRO A 573 -1.04 -29.55 -4.71
C PRO A 573 -0.15 -28.81 -5.74
N PHE A 574 -0.60 -28.66 -6.99
CA PHE A 574 0.14 -27.96 -8.06
C PHE A 574 -0.25 -26.49 -8.14
N ASP A 575 -0.43 -25.86 -6.97
CA ASP A 575 -0.41 -24.40 -6.88
C ASP A 575 1.03 -24.01 -7.31
N LEU A 576 1.18 -23.43 -8.50
CA LEU A 576 2.31 -22.53 -8.73
C LEU A 576 2.22 -21.51 -7.60
N ALA A 577 3.28 -21.36 -6.83
CA ALA A 577 3.36 -20.24 -5.91
C ALA A 577 3.38 -18.97 -6.74
N GLU A 578 2.19 -18.41 -7.03
CA GLU A 578 2.00 -17.01 -7.38
C GLU A 578 2.92 -16.25 -6.44
N GLY A 579 4.00 -15.69 -6.97
CA GLY A 579 5.06 -15.13 -6.13
C GLY A 579 4.45 -14.11 -5.19
N GLU A 580 5.08 -13.79 -4.05
CA GLU A 580 4.53 -12.75 -3.17
C GLU A 580 4.26 -11.44 -3.94
N SER A 581 4.99 -11.19 -5.02
CA SER A 581 4.72 -10.15 -6.03
C SER A 581 3.35 -10.25 -6.72
N GLU A 582 2.86 -11.43 -7.11
CA GLU A 582 1.55 -11.62 -7.76
C GLU A 582 0.39 -11.71 -6.75
N LEU A 583 0.62 -12.18 -5.52
CA LEU A 583 -0.38 -12.05 -4.46
C LEU A 583 -0.51 -10.61 -3.91
N VAL A 584 0.51 -9.76 -4.10
CA VAL A 584 0.50 -8.34 -3.71
C VAL A 584 0.16 -7.39 -4.87
N ALA A 585 0.45 -7.76 -6.12
CA ALA A 585 0.24 -6.92 -7.32
C ALA A 585 -0.43 -7.65 -8.51
N GLY A 586 -1.05 -8.80 -8.29
CA GLY A 586 -1.83 -9.54 -9.29
C GLY A 586 -3.33 -9.26 -9.21
N PHE A 587 -4.12 -10.06 -9.95
CA PHE A 587 -5.51 -9.70 -10.21
C PHE A 587 -6.42 -9.70 -8.97
N HIS A 588 -6.02 -10.42 -7.92
CA HIS A 588 -6.67 -10.44 -6.60
C HIS A 588 -6.64 -9.09 -5.87
N VAL A 589 -5.67 -8.21 -6.19
CA VAL A 589 -5.48 -6.90 -5.55
C VAL A 589 -5.81 -5.76 -6.52
N GLU A 590 -5.42 -5.89 -7.80
CA GLU A 590 -5.62 -4.81 -8.78
C GLU A 590 -7.07 -4.68 -9.28
N TYR A 591 -7.81 -5.80 -9.41
CA TYR A 591 -9.17 -5.77 -9.93
C TYR A 591 -10.21 -5.74 -8.81
N SER A 592 -11.32 -5.05 -9.09
CA SER A 592 -12.43 -4.91 -8.15
C SER A 592 -13.77 -5.27 -8.81
N ALA A 593 -14.82 -5.34 -7.98
CA ALA A 593 -16.20 -5.63 -8.35
C ALA A 593 -16.36 -6.72 -9.44
N MET A 594 -16.98 -6.36 -10.57
CA MET A 594 -17.30 -7.29 -11.64
C MET A 594 -16.07 -7.76 -12.41
N LYS A 595 -15.01 -6.95 -12.55
CA LYS A 595 -13.79 -7.37 -13.26
C LYS A 595 -13.05 -8.47 -12.50
N PHE A 596 -12.93 -8.32 -11.17
CA PHE A 596 -12.44 -9.39 -10.30
C PHE A 596 -13.32 -10.63 -10.39
N ALA A 597 -14.65 -10.44 -10.35
CA ALA A 597 -15.59 -11.55 -10.47
C ALA A 597 -15.39 -12.32 -11.80
N ILE A 598 -15.18 -11.63 -12.93
CA ILE A 598 -14.96 -12.25 -14.24
C ILE A 598 -13.66 -13.07 -14.28
N PHE A 599 -12.55 -12.59 -13.69
CA PHE A 599 -11.32 -13.37 -13.56
C PHE A 599 -11.53 -14.66 -12.76
N PHE A 600 -12.06 -14.53 -11.54
CA PHE A 600 -12.33 -15.65 -10.64
C PHE A 600 -13.25 -16.68 -11.33
N MET A 601 -14.29 -16.20 -11.99
CA MET A 601 -15.25 -16.97 -12.77
C MET A 601 -14.61 -17.70 -13.96
N GLY A 602 -13.58 -17.11 -14.60
CA GLY A 602 -12.73 -17.77 -15.58
C GLY A 602 -12.05 -19.03 -15.04
N GLU A 603 -11.50 -18.99 -13.81
CA GLU A 603 -10.91 -20.19 -13.18
C GLU A 603 -11.93 -21.31 -12.95
N TYR A 604 -13.15 -20.99 -12.50
CA TYR A 604 -14.17 -22.03 -12.32
C TYR A 604 -14.67 -22.58 -13.65
N VAL A 605 -14.71 -21.76 -14.71
CA VAL A 605 -14.98 -22.27 -16.06
C VAL A 605 -13.85 -23.18 -16.54
N ALA A 606 -12.58 -22.84 -16.29
CA ALA A 606 -11.45 -23.71 -16.61
C ALA A 606 -11.50 -25.05 -15.84
N MET A 607 -11.75 -25.01 -14.53
CA MET A 607 -11.93 -26.21 -13.70
C MET A 607 -13.14 -27.05 -14.14
N PHE A 608 -14.25 -26.41 -14.51
CA PHE A 608 -15.45 -27.09 -15.04
C PHE A 608 -15.17 -27.73 -16.40
N THR A 609 -14.46 -27.05 -17.29
CA THR A 609 -14.07 -27.57 -18.62
C THR A 609 -13.08 -28.73 -18.47
N SER A 610 -12.07 -28.64 -17.62
CA SER A 610 -11.16 -29.76 -17.31
C SER A 610 -11.93 -30.95 -16.73
N SER A 611 -12.86 -30.71 -15.80
CA SER A 611 -13.75 -31.74 -15.26
C SER A 611 -14.65 -32.37 -16.33
N ALA A 612 -15.18 -31.57 -17.26
CA ALA A 612 -15.99 -32.02 -18.38
C ALA A 612 -15.18 -32.91 -19.34
N ILE A 613 -13.92 -32.53 -19.65
CA ILE A 613 -13.01 -33.35 -20.46
C ILE A 613 -12.69 -34.67 -19.75
N ILE A 614 -12.40 -34.66 -18.45
CA ILE A 614 -12.18 -35.89 -17.66
C ILE A 614 -13.40 -36.81 -17.72
N VAL A 615 -14.61 -36.27 -17.58
CA VAL A 615 -15.85 -37.03 -17.64
C VAL A 615 -16.10 -37.63 -19.03
N THR A 616 -15.87 -36.84 -20.08
CA THR A 616 -15.98 -37.27 -21.47
C THR A 616 -15.00 -38.40 -21.81
N LEU A 617 -13.71 -38.22 -21.50
CA LEU A 617 -12.66 -39.18 -21.86
C LEU A 617 -12.69 -40.45 -20.99
N PHE A 618 -12.95 -40.32 -19.68
CA PHE A 618 -12.68 -41.40 -18.72
C PHE A 618 -13.90 -41.93 -17.97
N PHE A 619 -15.02 -41.21 -17.95
CA PHE A 619 -16.26 -41.64 -17.29
C PHE A 619 -17.44 -41.80 -18.27
N GLY A 620 -17.17 -41.96 -19.57
CA GLY A 620 -18.18 -42.26 -20.60
C GLY A 620 -19.17 -41.13 -20.86
N GLY A 621 -18.80 -39.87 -20.61
CA GLY A 621 -19.58 -38.68 -20.97
C GLY A 621 -21.04 -38.74 -20.52
N TYR A 622 -21.95 -38.65 -21.49
CA TYR A 622 -23.41 -38.68 -21.32
C TYR A 622 -24.00 -40.02 -20.89
N GLN A 623 -23.24 -41.12 -20.96
CA GLN A 623 -23.74 -42.47 -20.72
C GLN A 623 -24.16 -42.66 -19.25
N ILE A 624 -25.33 -43.24 -19.01
CA ILE A 624 -25.73 -43.67 -17.66
C ILE A 624 -25.07 -45.03 -17.37
N PRO A 625 -24.51 -45.27 -16.16
CA PRO A 625 -23.99 -46.57 -15.78
C PRO A 625 -24.98 -47.71 -16.10
N TRP A 626 -24.46 -48.78 -16.73
CA TRP A 626 -25.21 -49.99 -17.11
C TRP A 626 -26.37 -49.82 -18.10
N LEU A 627 -26.65 -48.61 -18.61
CA LEU A 627 -27.76 -48.34 -19.53
C LEU A 627 -27.27 -47.74 -20.84
N ASN A 628 -27.69 -48.34 -21.96
CA ASN A 628 -27.42 -47.82 -23.30
C ASN A 628 -28.54 -46.84 -23.72
N THR A 629 -28.19 -45.84 -24.53
CA THR A 629 -29.09 -44.81 -25.07
C THR A 629 -30.34 -45.40 -25.74
N GLN A 630 -30.19 -46.49 -26.51
CA GLN A 630 -31.32 -47.18 -27.16
C GLN A 630 -32.29 -47.80 -26.13
N THR A 631 -31.75 -48.38 -25.06
CA THR A 631 -32.52 -48.97 -23.95
C THR A 631 -33.28 -47.90 -23.16
N LEU A 632 -32.65 -46.74 -22.93
CA LEU A 632 -33.30 -45.58 -22.30
C LEU A 632 -34.46 -45.04 -23.14
N ILE A 633 -34.29 -44.94 -24.46
CA ILE A 633 -35.37 -44.54 -25.39
C ILE A 633 -36.52 -45.56 -25.37
N ALA A 634 -36.22 -46.86 -25.23
CA ALA A 634 -37.25 -47.90 -25.10
C ALA A 634 -38.07 -47.74 -23.81
N TYR A 635 -37.43 -47.52 -22.65
CA TYR A 635 -38.12 -47.34 -21.37
C TYR A 635 -38.81 -45.98 -21.21
N ALA A 636 -38.37 -44.92 -21.91
CA ALA A 636 -39.02 -43.61 -21.88
C ALA A 636 -40.35 -43.57 -22.64
N LYS A 637 -40.52 -44.39 -23.69
CA LYS A 637 -41.72 -44.39 -24.55
C LYS A 637 -43.04 -44.72 -23.80
N PRO A 638 -43.13 -45.76 -22.94
CA PRO A 638 -44.34 -46.02 -22.14
C PRO A 638 -44.70 -44.87 -21.19
N LEU A 639 -43.70 -44.25 -20.57
CA LEU A 639 -43.88 -43.20 -19.58
C LEU A 639 -44.32 -41.88 -20.24
N ALA A 640 -43.78 -41.59 -21.42
CA ALA A 640 -44.25 -40.53 -22.30
C ALA A 640 -45.71 -40.75 -22.73
N PHE A 641 -46.09 -41.98 -23.10
CA PHE A 641 -47.47 -42.32 -23.48
C PHE A 641 -48.45 -42.09 -22.32
N LEU A 642 -48.09 -42.50 -21.10
CA LEU A 642 -48.91 -42.28 -19.90
C LEU A 642 -49.09 -40.78 -19.60
N PHE A 643 -48.00 -40.00 -19.63
CA PHE A 643 -48.04 -38.55 -19.37
C PHE A 643 -48.82 -37.79 -20.45
N LEU A 644 -48.70 -38.19 -21.73
CA LEU A 644 -49.45 -37.60 -22.83
C LEU A 644 -50.95 -37.94 -22.75
N SER A 645 -51.30 -39.14 -22.25
CA SER A 645 -52.70 -39.52 -22.03
C SER A 645 -53.39 -38.71 -20.93
N LEU A 646 -52.63 -38.24 -19.92
CA LEU A 646 -53.07 -37.32 -18.87
C LEU A 646 -53.14 -35.85 -19.36
N LEU A 647 -52.37 -35.48 -20.39
CA LEU A 647 -52.32 -34.15 -21.00
C LEU A 647 -53.13 -34.05 -22.32
N CYS A 648 -54.07 -34.98 -22.55
CA CYS A 648 -54.62 -35.28 -23.87
C CYS A 648 -55.74 -34.32 -24.37
N VAL A 649 -55.77 -33.07 -23.88
CA VAL A 649 -56.76 -32.05 -24.27
C VAL A 649 -56.15 -30.92 -25.12
N LEU A 650 -54.82 -30.73 -25.19
CA LEU A 650 -54.25 -29.53 -25.82
C LEU A 650 -53.25 -29.69 -26.98
N LEU A 651 -52.46 -30.76 -27.13
CA LEU A 651 -51.48 -30.85 -28.23
C LEU A 651 -51.33 -32.26 -28.84
N SER A 652 -52.20 -32.57 -29.80
CA SER A 652 -52.19 -33.81 -30.58
C SER A 652 -51.21 -33.76 -31.76
N HIS A 653 -49.89 -33.85 -31.53
CA HIS A 653 -48.86 -34.39 -32.44
C HIS A 653 -47.44 -34.20 -31.86
N SER A 654 -46.81 -35.24 -31.28
CA SER A 654 -45.33 -35.46 -31.16
C SER A 654 -44.89 -36.44 -30.06
N GLY A 655 -45.55 -37.60 -29.91
CA GLY A 655 -45.17 -38.61 -28.90
C GLY A 655 -43.72 -39.12 -28.98
N GLY A 656 -43.08 -39.05 -30.16
CA GLY A 656 -41.65 -39.38 -30.33
C GLY A 656 -40.71 -38.31 -29.80
N ALA A 657 -40.99 -37.02 -30.04
CA ALA A 657 -40.09 -35.93 -29.66
C ALA A 657 -39.88 -35.86 -28.15
N PHE A 658 -40.94 -36.06 -27.36
CA PHE A 658 -40.84 -36.04 -25.90
C PHE A 658 -39.88 -37.12 -25.37
N ALA A 659 -39.91 -38.35 -25.88
CA ALA A 659 -39.02 -39.41 -25.43
C ALA A 659 -37.54 -39.09 -25.73
N HIS A 660 -37.23 -38.57 -26.92
CA HIS A 660 -35.87 -38.14 -27.26
C HIS A 660 -35.42 -36.92 -26.45
N ILE A 661 -36.28 -35.92 -26.25
CA ILE A 661 -36.00 -34.74 -25.41
C ILE A 661 -35.80 -35.15 -23.94
N PHE A 662 -36.56 -36.11 -23.43
CA PHE A 662 -36.43 -36.62 -22.07
C PHE A 662 -35.10 -37.37 -21.87
N VAL A 663 -34.76 -38.29 -22.79
CA VAL A 663 -33.49 -39.02 -22.73
C VAL A 663 -32.29 -38.08 -22.88
N ALA A 664 -32.35 -37.12 -23.81
CA ALA A 664 -31.31 -36.09 -23.95
C ALA A 664 -31.16 -35.23 -22.68
N LYS A 665 -32.27 -34.81 -22.04
CA LYS A 665 -32.22 -34.11 -20.75
C LYS A 665 -31.61 -34.97 -19.64
N LEU A 666 -31.92 -36.26 -19.59
CA LEU A 666 -31.40 -37.20 -18.60
C LEU A 666 -29.91 -37.48 -18.80
N GLN A 667 -29.47 -37.61 -20.05
CA GLN A 667 -28.07 -37.72 -20.45
C GLN A 667 -27.28 -36.46 -20.08
N VAL A 668 -27.79 -35.27 -20.45
CA VAL A 668 -27.19 -33.97 -20.06
C VAL A 668 -27.14 -33.82 -18.54
N ALA A 669 -28.20 -34.18 -17.81
CA ALA A 669 -28.20 -34.16 -16.34
C ALA A 669 -27.17 -35.13 -15.75
N THR A 670 -27.01 -36.33 -16.33
CA THR A 670 -26.00 -37.31 -15.92
C THR A 670 -24.58 -36.80 -16.17
N PHE A 671 -24.32 -36.20 -17.32
CA PHE A 671 -23.04 -35.55 -17.63
C PHE A 671 -22.74 -34.43 -16.64
N LEU A 672 -23.69 -33.51 -16.42
CA LEU A 672 -23.55 -32.43 -15.44
C LEU A 672 -23.31 -32.95 -14.01
N LEU A 673 -23.98 -34.04 -13.60
CA LEU A 673 -23.77 -34.67 -12.30
C LEU A 673 -22.35 -35.24 -12.14
N LYS A 674 -21.85 -35.96 -13.16
CA LYS A 674 -20.46 -36.46 -13.18
C LYS A 674 -19.44 -35.31 -13.17
N THR A 675 -19.68 -34.26 -13.94
CA THR A 675 -18.81 -33.06 -13.98
C THR A 675 -18.84 -32.33 -12.63
N THR A 676 -20.02 -32.26 -11.98
CA THR A 676 -20.16 -31.77 -10.59
C THR A 676 -19.33 -32.59 -9.61
N PHE A 677 -19.38 -33.92 -9.72
CA PHE A 677 -18.59 -34.81 -8.89
C PHE A 677 -17.08 -34.62 -9.11
N MET A 678 -16.62 -34.46 -10.34
CA MET A 678 -15.20 -34.15 -10.60
C MET A 678 -14.80 -32.78 -10.03
N CYS A 679 -15.62 -31.74 -10.19
CA CYS A 679 -15.40 -30.45 -9.52
C CYS A 679 -15.38 -30.58 -7.98
N PHE A 680 -16.17 -31.49 -7.39
CA PHE A 680 -16.09 -31.80 -5.96
C PHE A 680 -14.76 -32.46 -5.60
N VAL A 681 -14.21 -33.36 -6.42
CA VAL A 681 -12.88 -33.95 -6.19
C VAL A 681 -11.78 -32.88 -6.15
N TYR A 682 -11.77 -31.93 -7.09
CA TYR A 682 -10.87 -30.76 -7.06
C TYR A 682 -10.90 -30.01 -5.73
N VAL A 683 -12.11 -29.68 -5.28
CA VAL A 683 -12.34 -28.89 -4.08
C VAL A 683 -12.08 -29.72 -2.80
N TRP A 684 -12.33 -31.03 -2.81
CA TRP A 684 -12.05 -31.94 -1.70
C TRP A 684 -10.54 -32.16 -1.48
N VAL A 685 -9.76 -32.31 -2.55
CA VAL A 685 -8.28 -32.35 -2.48
C VAL A 685 -7.74 -31.06 -1.85
N ARG A 686 -8.29 -29.89 -2.22
CA ARG A 686 -7.94 -28.59 -1.61
C ARG A 686 -8.24 -28.49 -0.11
N TRP A 687 -9.25 -29.20 0.40
CA TRP A 687 -9.57 -29.21 1.83
C TRP A 687 -8.72 -30.19 2.65
N THR A 688 -8.15 -31.21 2.01
CA THR A 688 -7.53 -32.36 2.68
C THR A 688 -6.01 -32.35 2.62
N LEU A 689 -5.41 -31.79 1.57
CA LEU A 689 -3.96 -31.62 1.50
C LEU A 689 -3.52 -30.32 2.22
N PRO A 690 -2.47 -30.39 3.07
CA PRO A 690 -1.87 -29.18 3.64
C PRO A 690 -1.24 -28.33 2.54
N ARG A 691 -1.31 -27.00 2.71
CA ARG A 691 -0.50 -26.06 1.93
C ARG A 691 0.92 -26.08 2.50
N PHE A 692 1.89 -26.39 1.65
CA PHE A 692 3.32 -26.27 1.96
C PHE A 692 3.84 -24.93 1.44
#